data_AF-A0A965J498-F1
#
_entry.id   AF-A0A965J498-F1
#
_cell.length_a   1.000
_cell.length_b   1.000
_cell.length_c   1.000
_cell.angle_alpha   90.00
_cell.angle_beta   90.00
_cell.angle_gamma   90.00
#
_symmetry.space_group_name_H-M   'P 1'
#
loop_
_entity.id
_entity.type
_entity.pdbx_description
1 polymer ?
#
loop_
_entity_poly.entity_id
_entity_poly.type
_entity_poly.pdbx_seq_one_letter_code
_entity_poly.pdbx_strand_id
1 'polypeptide(L)'
;IDMLDFADVIALNKFDKRGALDALRDVRKQYQRNHNLWDKNVDDMPVYGTIASQFNDPGMNSLYKVIMDKIVEITGATIYSTFEITREMSEKIFVIPPDRTRYLSEISENNRAYDKWVNQQVEVAEKLYGLHTSIQTLSKSTVEDKDRLVKGLTEAFETEKLNFDPKNWAIIENWDEKKQSFKNPEYKFKVRDKVLSIQTHTESLSHSQIPKVASPKYSSWGDILRWVMQENYPGEFPYTAGLFPFKREGEDPTRMFAGEGGPERTNKRFHYVSLGMPAKRLSTAFDSVTLYGNDPDLRPDIYGKIGNSGVSICCLDDAKKLYSGFDLSHPATSVSMTINGPAPMLLAFFMNAAIDQNCEKYIKANGLEAEIESKIASIYKEKGTERPRYQGVLPEGNDGLGLMLLGVTGDQVLPSDVYAKIKAETLTQVRGTVQADILKEDQAQNTCIFSTEFALRLMGDVQQYFIHNGVRNFYSVSISGYHIAEAGANPITQLAFTLANGFTYVEYYLSRGMDINDFGPNLSFFFSNGIDPEYAVIGRVARRIWAKALAKKYAANPRAQMLKYHIQTSGRSLHAQEIDFNDIRTTLQALYAIYDNCNSLHTNAYDEAITTPTEESVRRAMAIQLIINRELGLAKNENPLQGAFIIEELTDLVEEAVLTEFDRITERGGVLGAMETMYQRSKIQEESLYYETLKHTGEFPIIGVNTFLSSKGSPTILPKEVIRATEEEKQYQIKMLAELYATKGDQAQDGIRKVQDAAINNRNMFEELMETCKHASLGQVTKALFEVGGQYRRNM
;
A
#
# COMPACT_ATOMS: atom_id res chain seq x y z
N ILE A 1 -2.52 -4.68 -47.47
CA ILE A 1 -1.66 -5.63 -46.73
C ILE A 1 -1.65 -6.89 -47.57
N ASP A 2 -0.63 -7.07 -48.39
CA ASP A 2 -0.56 -8.17 -49.38
C ASP A 2 -0.55 -9.54 -48.70
N MET A 3 -0.11 -9.62 -47.43
CA MET A 3 -0.18 -10.84 -46.62
C MET A 3 -1.61 -11.41 -46.50
N LEU A 4 -2.65 -10.58 -46.63
CA LEU A 4 -4.05 -11.03 -46.61
C LEU A 4 -4.43 -11.89 -47.82
N ASP A 5 -3.63 -11.89 -48.90
CA ASP A 5 -3.82 -12.76 -50.07
C ASP A 5 -3.22 -14.16 -49.88
N PHE A 6 -2.31 -14.32 -48.91
CA PHE A 6 -1.52 -15.55 -48.74
C PHE A 6 -1.78 -16.28 -47.42
N ALA A 7 -2.31 -15.59 -46.41
CA ALA A 7 -2.49 -16.18 -45.09
C ALA A 7 -3.58 -17.26 -45.07
N ASP A 8 -3.27 -18.45 -44.57
CA ASP A 8 -4.29 -19.49 -44.32
C ASP A 8 -5.21 -19.14 -43.14
N VAL A 9 -4.65 -18.42 -42.15
CA VAL A 9 -5.33 -17.98 -40.93
C VAL A 9 -4.79 -16.61 -40.53
N ILE A 10 -5.69 -15.72 -40.09
CA ILE A 10 -5.33 -14.38 -39.62
C ILE A 10 -5.70 -14.25 -38.14
N ALA A 11 -4.73 -13.81 -37.34
CA ALA A 11 -4.95 -13.40 -35.96
C ALA A 11 -4.97 -11.87 -35.87
N LEU A 12 -6.12 -11.30 -35.51
CA LEU A 12 -6.25 -9.89 -35.19
C LEU A 12 -6.06 -9.71 -33.68
N ASN A 13 -4.80 -9.59 -33.27
CA ASN A 13 -4.42 -9.48 -31.86
C ASN A 13 -4.72 -8.07 -31.28
N LYS A 14 -4.67 -7.94 -29.95
CA LYS A 14 -5.08 -6.74 -29.19
C LYS A 14 -6.55 -6.41 -29.42
N PHE A 15 -7.37 -7.44 -29.40
CA PHE A 15 -8.81 -7.35 -29.65
C PHE A 15 -9.57 -6.54 -28.58
N ASP A 16 -8.89 -6.20 -27.48
CA ASP A 16 -9.35 -5.31 -26.44
C ASP A 16 -9.33 -3.81 -26.82
N LYS A 17 -8.69 -3.46 -27.95
CA LYS A 17 -8.57 -2.06 -28.39
C LYS A 17 -9.85 -1.55 -29.05
N ARG A 18 -10.06 -0.25 -28.92
CA ARG A 18 -11.19 0.44 -29.55
C ARG A 18 -11.18 0.22 -31.07
N GLY A 19 -12.32 -0.19 -31.63
CA GLY A 19 -12.47 -0.48 -33.05
C GLY A 19 -12.08 -1.91 -33.47
N ALA A 20 -11.71 -2.79 -32.53
CA ALA A 20 -11.35 -4.17 -32.83
C ALA A 20 -12.48 -4.96 -33.54
N LEU A 21 -13.74 -4.75 -33.16
CA LEU A 21 -14.89 -5.38 -33.81
C LEU A 21 -15.06 -4.93 -35.28
N ASP A 22 -14.91 -3.63 -35.54
CA ASP A 22 -14.93 -3.10 -36.90
C ASP A 22 -13.75 -3.64 -37.72
N ALA A 23 -12.55 -3.66 -37.13
CA ALA A 23 -11.37 -4.24 -37.75
C ALA A 23 -11.56 -5.73 -38.08
N LEU A 24 -12.17 -6.52 -37.19
CA LEU A 24 -12.47 -7.94 -37.44
C LEU A 24 -13.38 -8.08 -38.66
N ARG A 25 -14.49 -7.33 -38.67
CA ARG A 25 -15.45 -7.35 -39.77
C ARG A 25 -14.79 -6.97 -41.10
N ASP A 26 -13.98 -5.92 -41.09
CA ASP A 26 -13.39 -5.38 -42.31
C ASP A 26 -12.28 -6.31 -42.84
N VAL A 27 -11.48 -6.92 -41.96
CA VAL A 27 -10.48 -7.93 -42.34
C VAL A 27 -11.15 -9.21 -42.85
N ARG A 28 -12.24 -9.67 -42.22
CA ARG A 28 -13.03 -10.82 -42.73
C ARG A 28 -13.56 -10.57 -44.14
N LYS A 29 -14.16 -9.39 -44.38
CA LYS A 29 -14.63 -9.01 -45.72
C LYS A 29 -13.49 -8.94 -46.72
N GLN A 30 -12.33 -8.42 -46.32
CA GLN A 30 -11.18 -8.34 -47.21
C GLN A 30 -10.62 -9.73 -47.54
N TYR A 31 -10.52 -10.62 -46.55
CA TYR A 31 -10.11 -12.01 -46.75
C TYR A 31 -11.03 -12.74 -47.74
N GLN A 32 -12.34 -12.59 -47.56
CA GLN A 32 -13.35 -13.16 -48.46
C GLN A 32 -13.14 -12.71 -49.90
N ARG A 33 -12.91 -11.41 -50.12
CA ARG A 33 -12.65 -10.83 -51.45
C ARG A 33 -11.38 -11.38 -52.07
N ASN A 34 -10.29 -11.40 -51.31
CA ASN A 34 -8.98 -11.86 -51.77
C ASN A 34 -8.99 -13.33 -52.23
N HIS A 35 -9.80 -14.16 -51.56
CA HIS A 35 -9.91 -15.60 -51.85
C HIS A 35 -11.13 -15.97 -52.72
N ASN A 36 -11.89 -14.99 -53.22
CA ASN A 36 -13.10 -15.19 -54.03
C ASN A 36 -14.19 -16.08 -53.38
N LEU A 37 -14.33 -16.04 -52.06
CA LEU A 37 -15.25 -16.89 -51.27
C LEU A 37 -16.66 -16.28 -51.12
N TRP A 38 -17.28 -15.88 -52.23
CA TRP A 38 -18.55 -15.13 -52.26
C TRP A 38 -19.78 -15.93 -51.83
N ASP A 39 -19.68 -17.26 -51.87
CA ASP A 39 -20.71 -18.23 -51.48
C ASP A 39 -20.68 -18.57 -49.98
N LYS A 40 -19.63 -18.17 -49.25
CA LYS A 40 -19.49 -18.40 -47.81
C LYS A 40 -19.94 -17.20 -46.99
N ASN A 41 -20.35 -17.44 -45.74
CA ASN A 41 -20.63 -16.36 -44.79
C ASN A 41 -19.31 -15.67 -44.38
N VAL A 42 -19.34 -14.34 -44.26
CA VAL A 42 -18.20 -13.52 -43.82
C VAL A 42 -17.71 -13.94 -42.43
N ASP A 43 -18.61 -14.37 -41.55
CA ASP A 43 -18.26 -14.79 -40.19
C ASP A 43 -17.50 -16.13 -40.12
N ASP A 44 -17.52 -16.91 -41.22
CA ASP A 44 -16.80 -18.19 -41.33
C ASP A 44 -15.36 -18.00 -41.85
N MET A 45 -14.96 -16.78 -42.20
CA MET A 45 -13.59 -16.51 -42.68
C MET A 45 -12.59 -16.77 -41.54
N PRO A 46 -11.39 -17.33 -41.82
CA PRO A 46 -10.40 -17.74 -40.82
C PRO A 46 -9.65 -16.54 -40.21
N VAL A 47 -10.41 -15.57 -39.69
CA VAL A 47 -9.94 -14.35 -39.05
C VAL A 47 -10.46 -14.36 -37.61
N TYR A 48 -9.54 -14.43 -36.67
CA TYR A 48 -9.83 -14.58 -35.24
C TYR A 48 -9.34 -13.35 -34.48
N GLY A 49 -10.24 -12.75 -33.70
CA GLY A 49 -9.87 -11.72 -32.72
C GLY A 49 -9.21 -12.38 -31.51
N THR A 50 -8.02 -11.92 -31.14
CA THR A 50 -7.27 -12.50 -30.01
C THR A 50 -6.73 -11.44 -29.05
N ILE A 51 -6.60 -11.82 -27.79
CA ILE A 51 -6.01 -10.99 -26.73
C ILE A 51 -4.89 -11.79 -26.06
N ALA A 52 -3.70 -11.81 -26.69
CA ALA A 52 -2.56 -12.60 -26.19
C ALA A 52 -1.97 -12.10 -24.85
N SER A 53 -2.41 -10.94 -24.36
CA SER A 53 -2.11 -10.42 -23.02
C SER A 53 -3.06 -10.95 -21.95
N GLN A 54 -4.25 -11.43 -22.33
CA GLN A 54 -5.23 -11.99 -21.42
C GLN A 54 -4.94 -13.49 -21.23
N PHE A 55 -4.85 -13.91 -19.97
CA PHE A 55 -4.68 -15.32 -19.67
C PHE A 55 -5.94 -16.12 -20.04
N ASN A 56 -5.75 -17.29 -20.65
CA ASN A 56 -6.82 -18.18 -21.11
C ASN A 56 -7.86 -17.49 -22.03
N ASP A 57 -7.39 -16.61 -22.91
CA ASP A 57 -8.24 -15.92 -23.88
C ASP A 57 -8.94 -16.91 -24.82
N PRO A 58 -10.29 -16.89 -24.91
CA PRO A 58 -11.05 -17.74 -25.84
C PRO A 58 -10.64 -17.56 -27.31
N GLY A 59 -10.22 -16.35 -27.69
CA GLY A 59 -9.72 -16.05 -29.03
C GLY A 59 -8.42 -16.80 -29.35
N MET A 60 -7.44 -16.72 -28.45
CA MET A 60 -6.19 -17.48 -28.56
C MET A 60 -6.41 -19.00 -28.53
N ASN A 61 -7.35 -19.48 -27.72
CA ASN A 61 -7.71 -20.91 -27.66
C ASN A 61 -8.30 -21.40 -28.99
N SER A 62 -9.19 -20.59 -29.59
CA SER A 62 -9.76 -20.86 -30.92
C SER A 62 -8.67 -20.86 -31.99
N LEU A 63 -7.79 -19.86 -31.97
CA LEU A 63 -6.66 -19.76 -32.90
C LEU A 63 -5.73 -20.98 -32.78
N TYR A 64 -5.40 -21.41 -31.56
CA TYR A 64 -4.57 -22.61 -31.32
C TYR A 64 -5.20 -23.85 -31.97
N LYS A 65 -6.48 -24.12 -31.71
CA LYS A 65 -7.17 -25.28 -32.26
C LYS A 65 -7.17 -25.27 -33.78
N VAL A 66 -7.47 -24.12 -34.39
CA VAL A 66 -7.48 -23.94 -35.84
C VAL A 66 -6.10 -24.13 -36.45
N ILE A 67 -5.04 -23.63 -35.81
CA ILE A 67 -3.66 -23.85 -36.25
C ILE A 67 -3.31 -25.35 -36.19
N MET A 68 -3.65 -26.03 -35.09
CA MET A 68 -3.40 -27.47 -34.96
C MET A 68 -4.12 -28.26 -36.06
N ASP A 69 -5.40 -27.96 -36.31
CA ASP A 69 -6.19 -28.61 -37.34
C ASP A 69 -5.62 -28.33 -38.75
N LYS A 70 -5.14 -27.10 -39.01
CA LYS A 70 -4.47 -26.74 -40.27
C LYS A 70 -3.12 -27.45 -40.46
N ILE A 71 -2.33 -27.61 -39.40
CA ILE A 71 -1.08 -28.37 -39.48
C ILE A 71 -1.38 -29.83 -39.84
N VAL A 72 -2.38 -30.45 -39.20
CA VAL A 72 -2.82 -31.81 -39.52
C VAL A 72 -3.29 -31.91 -40.97
N GLU A 73 -4.10 -30.95 -41.43
CA GLU A 73 -4.61 -30.89 -42.82
C GLU A 73 -3.48 -30.81 -43.85
N ILE A 74 -2.49 -29.95 -43.63
CA ILE A 74 -1.39 -29.70 -44.58
C ILE A 74 -0.34 -30.82 -44.55
N THR A 75 -0.02 -31.34 -43.37
CA THR A 75 1.13 -32.26 -43.19
C THR A 75 0.74 -33.73 -43.06
N GLY A 76 -0.52 -34.02 -42.72
CA GLY A 76 -0.98 -35.36 -42.34
C GLY A 76 -0.47 -35.87 -40.99
N ALA A 77 0.14 -35.00 -40.16
CA ALA A 77 0.67 -35.40 -38.85
C ALA A 77 -0.42 -35.82 -37.86
N THR A 78 -0.16 -36.80 -36.99
CA THR A 78 -1.12 -37.32 -36.00
C THR A 78 -1.10 -36.56 -34.67
N ILE A 79 -1.19 -35.23 -34.73
CA ILE A 79 -1.15 -34.32 -33.57
C ILE A 79 -2.51 -33.69 -33.27
N TYR A 80 -3.56 -34.52 -33.22
CA TYR A 80 -4.93 -34.05 -32.99
C TYR A 80 -5.08 -33.40 -31.60
N SER A 81 -5.47 -32.13 -31.57
CA SER A 81 -5.77 -31.44 -30.32
C SER A 81 -7.11 -31.92 -29.74
N THR A 82 -7.10 -32.31 -28.47
CA THR A 82 -8.30 -32.64 -27.67
C THR A 82 -8.98 -31.40 -27.09
N PHE A 83 -8.50 -30.21 -27.41
CA PHE A 83 -9.05 -28.96 -26.90
C PHE A 83 -10.38 -28.63 -27.57
N GLU A 84 -11.42 -28.38 -26.79
CA GLU A 84 -12.75 -28.00 -27.28
C GLU A 84 -12.88 -26.48 -27.33
N ILE A 85 -13.34 -25.95 -28.47
CA ILE A 85 -13.59 -24.52 -28.64
C ILE A 85 -14.91 -24.17 -27.95
N THR A 86 -14.87 -23.22 -27.01
CA THR A 86 -16.09 -22.58 -26.51
C THR A 86 -16.58 -21.54 -27.54
N ARG A 87 -17.90 -21.36 -27.68
CA ARG A 87 -18.47 -20.34 -28.58
C ARG A 87 -18.35 -18.91 -28.04
N GLU A 88 -17.63 -18.73 -26.94
CA GLU A 88 -17.43 -17.42 -26.32
C GLU A 88 -16.50 -16.58 -27.19
N MET A 89 -16.91 -15.34 -27.48
CA MET A 89 -16.03 -14.39 -28.12
C MET A 89 -14.95 -13.93 -27.14
N SER A 90 -13.76 -13.62 -27.68
CA SER A 90 -12.73 -12.91 -26.93
C SER A 90 -13.26 -11.52 -26.54
N GLU A 91 -13.78 -11.41 -25.32
CA GLU A 91 -14.15 -10.14 -24.70
C GLU A 91 -13.15 -9.85 -23.57
N LYS A 92 -12.62 -8.62 -23.55
CA LYS A 92 -11.68 -8.22 -22.49
C LYS A 92 -12.40 -8.21 -21.15
N ILE A 93 -11.85 -8.90 -20.16
CA ILE A 93 -12.24 -8.68 -18.77
C ILE A 93 -11.59 -7.38 -18.31
N PHE A 94 -12.33 -6.29 -18.38
CA PHE A 94 -11.82 -4.97 -17.97
C PHE A 94 -11.68 -4.90 -16.45
N VAL A 95 -10.46 -4.71 -15.96
CA VAL A 95 -10.19 -4.35 -14.56
C VAL A 95 -10.87 -3.01 -14.25
N ILE A 96 -10.64 -2.01 -15.09
CA ILE A 96 -11.31 -0.71 -15.04
C ILE A 96 -12.26 -0.60 -16.23
N PRO A 97 -13.56 -0.38 -16.02
CA PRO A 97 -14.53 -0.21 -17.10
C PRO A 97 -14.10 0.88 -18.10
N PRO A 98 -14.32 0.69 -19.42
CA PRO A 98 -13.89 1.64 -20.45
C PRO A 98 -14.42 3.07 -20.28
N ASP A 99 -15.61 3.23 -19.73
CA ASP A 99 -16.26 4.52 -19.43
C ASP A 99 -15.63 5.24 -18.22
N ARG A 100 -14.87 4.52 -17.38
CA ARG A 100 -14.12 5.08 -16.25
C ARG A 100 -12.67 5.39 -16.56
N THR A 101 -12.21 5.24 -17.80
CA THR A 101 -10.78 5.44 -18.19
C THR A 101 -10.21 6.83 -17.89
N ARG A 102 -11.05 7.85 -17.72
CA ARG A 102 -10.66 9.25 -17.43
C ARG A 102 -10.70 9.65 -15.95
N TYR A 103 -10.83 8.68 -15.04
CA TYR A 103 -10.97 8.90 -13.59
C TYR A 103 -9.92 9.86 -12.99
N LEU A 104 -8.65 9.81 -13.43
CA LEU A 104 -7.61 10.69 -12.90
C LEU A 104 -7.82 12.16 -13.29
N SER A 105 -8.16 12.46 -14.56
CA SER A 105 -8.53 13.83 -14.95
C SER A 105 -9.83 14.29 -14.29
N GLU A 106 -10.82 13.41 -14.07
CA GLU A 106 -12.02 13.77 -13.30
C GLU A 106 -11.67 14.19 -11.86
N ILE A 107 -10.66 13.56 -11.25
CA ILE A 107 -10.14 13.94 -9.94
C ILE A 107 -9.38 15.28 -10.01
N SER A 108 -8.53 15.47 -11.02
CA SER A 108 -7.81 16.74 -11.21
C SER A 108 -8.77 17.91 -11.43
N GLU A 109 -9.78 17.75 -12.27
CA GLU A 109 -10.85 18.73 -12.49
C GLU A 109 -11.62 19.00 -11.20
N ASN A 110 -11.94 17.95 -10.41
CA ASN A 110 -12.64 18.08 -9.14
C ASN A 110 -11.85 18.89 -8.10
N ASN A 111 -10.57 18.60 -7.93
CA ASN A 111 -9.74 19.29 -6.96
C ASN A 111 -9.51 20.76 -7.36
N ARG A 112 -9.18 21.02 -8.63
CA ARG A 112 -9.07 22.40 -9.16
C ARG A 112 -10.39 23.17 -9.04
N ALA A 113 -11.54 22.51 -9.27
CA ALA A 113 -12.85 23.12 -9.09
C ALA A 113 -13.14 23.46 -7.62
N TYR A 114 -12.74 22.60 -6.68
CA TYR A 114 -12.82 22.89 -5.25
C TYR A 114 -11.99 24.13 -4.91
N ASP A 115 -10.74 24.22 -5.39
CA ASP A 115 -9.87 25.36 -5.09
C ASP A 115 -10.37 26.66 -5.69
N LYS A 116 -10.92 26.61 -6.92
CA LYS A 116 -11.60 27.74 -7.54
C LYS A 116 -12.79 28.21 -6.72
N TRP A 117 -13.62 27.29 -6.23
CA TRP A 117 -14.76 27.61 -5.38
C TRP A 117 -14.32 28.19 -4.03
N VAL A 118 -13.28 27.64 -3.40
CA VAL A 118 -12.68 28.21 -2.17
C VAL A 118 -12.25 29.65 -2.41
N ASN A 119 -11.52 29.94 -3.50
CA ASN A 119 -11.08 31.30 -3.81
C ASN A 119 -12.25 32.27 -3.99
N GLN A 120 -13.32 31.85 -4.68
CA GLN A 120 -14.54 32.65 -4.80
C GLN A 120 -15.19 32.95 -3.45
N GLN A 121 -15.28 31.94 -2.57
CA GLN A 121 -15.85 32.11 -1.23
C GLN A 121 -14.97 32.98 -0.33
N VAL A 122 -13.65 32.90 -0.45
CA VAL A 122 -12.68 33.74 0.26
C VAL A 122 -12.84 35.21 -0.15
N GLU A 123 -13.01 35.50 -1.44
CA GLU A 123 -13.27 36.87 -1.92
C GLU A 123 -14.58 37.44 -1.34
N VAL A 124 -15.64 36.64 -1.30
CA VAL A 124 -16.92 37.03 -0.68
C VAL A 124 -16.73 37.28 0.82
N ALA A 125 -16.04 36.40 1.54
CA ALA A 125 -15.74 36.55 2.96
C ALA A 125 -14.94 37.83 3.25
N GLU A 126 -13.97 38.17 2.41
CA GLU A 126 -13.16 39.39 2.56
C GLU A 126 -14.01 40.65 2.39
N LYS A 127 -14.87 40.70 1.36
CA LYS A 127 -15.80 41.82 1.18
C LYS A 127 -16.75 41.97 2.35
N LEU A 128 -17.30 40.85 2.83
CA LEU A 128 -18.19 40.85 4.01
C LEU A 128 -17.47 41.38 5.24
N TYR A 129 -16.20 40.99 5.46
CA TYR A 129 -15.39 41.51 6.56
C TYR A 129 -15.11 43.02 6.41
N GLY A 130 -14.80 43.49 5.20
CA GLY A 130 -14.63 44.91 4.91
C GLY A 130 -15.89 45.74 5.16
N LEU A 131 -17.06 45.23 4.75
CA LEU A 131 -18.36 45.87 5.03
C LEU A 131 -18.67 45.86 6.52
N HIS A 132 -18.46 44.74 7.21
CA HIS A 132 -18.68 44.61 8.65
C HIS A 132 -17.83 45.59 9.46
N THR A 133 -16.53 45.66 9.19
CA THR A 133 -15.60 46.58 9.88
C THR A 133 -15.91 48.04 9.57
N SER A 134 -16.34 48.36 8.34
CA SER A 134 -16.80 49.70 7.96
C SER A 134 -18.07 50.11 8.71
N ILE A 135 -19.06 49.21 8.81
CA ILE A 135 -20.28 49.42 9.60
C ILE A 135 -19.94 49.70 11.06
N GLN A 136 -19.07 48.88 11.67
CA GLN A 136 -18.66 49.07 13.07
C GLN A 136 -17.96 50.42 13.29
N THR A 137 -17.10 50.83 12.35
CA THR A 137 -16.36 52.08 12.42
C THR A 137 -17.29 53.29 12.31
N LEU A 138 -18.18 53.31 11.31
CA LEU A 138 -19.12 54.41 11.08
C LEU A 138 -20.15 54.52 12.20
N SER A 139 -20.63 53.39 12.74
CA SER A 139 -21.57 53.38 13.87
C SER A 139 -21.03 54.10 15.10
N LYS A 140 -19.70 54.02 15.32
CA LYS A 140 -18.96 54.68 16.42
C LYS A 140 -18.49 56.10 16.08
N SER A 141 -18.70 56.56 14.85
CA SER A 141 -18.24 57.88 14.40
C SER A 141 -19.20 59.00 14.80
N THR A 142 -18.72 60.24 14.70
CA THR A 142 -19.50 61.47 14.87
C THR A 142 -19.97 62.07 13.55
N VAL A 143 -19.92 61.31 12.45
CA VAL A 143 -20.37 61.78 11.13
C VAL A 143 -21.88 62.04 11.16
N GLU A 144 -22.31 63.21 10.68
CA GLU A 144 -23.72 63.65 10.76
C GLU A 144 -24.69 62.70 10.05
N ASP A 145 -24.28 62.09 8.93
CA ASP A 145 -25.11 61.21 8.10
C ASP A 145 -24.84 59.71 8.33
N LYS A 146 -24.31 59.35 9.51
CA LYS A 146 -23.84 57.98 9.80
C LYS A 146 -24.93 56.93 9.68
N ASP A 147 -26.16 57.21 10.09
CA ASP A 147 -27.23 56.20 10.12
C ASP A 147 -27.65 55.80 8.70
N ARG A 148 -27.66 56.76 7.75
CA ARG A 148 -27.91 56.49 6.33
C ARG A 148 -26.78 55.67 5.72
N LEU A 149 -25.53 56.02 6.02
CA LEU A 149 -24.35 55.30 5.52
C LEU A 149 -24.28 53.87 6.07
N VAL A 150 -24.54 53.69 7.37
CA VAL A 150 -24.60 52.37 8.02
C VAL A 150 -25.70 51.53 7.38
N LYS A 151 -26.90 52.07 7.19
CA LYS A 151 -27.99 51.35 6.51
C LYS A 151 -27.58 50.89 5.10
N GLY A 152 -26.99 51.77 4.29
CA GLY A 152 -26.55 51.40 2.94
C GLY A 152 -25.48 50.32 2.93
N LEU A 153 -24.53 50.35 3.88
CA LEU A 153 -23.54 49.29 4.03
C LEU A 153 -24.14 47.98 4.55
N THR A 154 -25.13 48.03 5.44
CA THR A 154 -25.86 46.83 5.89
C THR A 154 -26.65 46.19 4.75
N GLU A 155 -27.31 46.99 3.90
CA GLU A 155 -27.99 46.47 2.70
C GLU A 155 -26.99 45.82 1.72
N ALA A 156 -25.82 46.44 1.52
CA ALA A 156 -24.75 45.85 0.72
C ALA A 156 -24.20 44.55 1.34
N PHE A 157 -24.07 44.50 2.67
CA PHE A 157 -23.63 43.31 3.40
C PHE A 157 -24.60 42.15 3.22
N GLU A 158 -25.90 42.37 3.45
CA GLU A 158 -26.91 41.32 3.28
C GLU A 158 -27.01 40.86 1.82
N THR A 159 -26.82 41.76 0.86
CA THR A 159 -26.79 41.41 -0.57
C THR A 159 -25.58 40.54 -0.91
N GLU A 160 -24.37 40.92 -0.49
CA GLU A 160 -23.16 40.14 -0.74
C GLU A 160 -23.20 38.78 -0.01
N LYS A 161 -23.83 38.72 1.17
CA LYS A 161 -23.97 37.49 1.96
C LYS A 161 -24.77 36.41 1.23
N LEU A 162 -25.65 36.77 0.31
CA LEU A 162 -26.37 35.80 -0.55
C LEU A 162 -25.43 34.98 -1.45
N ASN A 163 -24.23 35.50 -1.74
CA ASN A 163 -23.20 34.80 -2.53
C ASN A 163 -22.30 33.90 -1.66
N PHE A 164 -22.53 33.86 -0.34
CA PHE A 164 -21.72 33.11 0.61
C PHE A 164 -22.41 31.81 1.03
N ASP A 165 -21.67 30.69 1.03
CA ASP A 165 -22.20 29.41 1.46
C ASP A 165 -22.55 29.46 2.97
N PRO A 166 -23.77 29.08 3.38
CA PRO A 166 -24.17 29.08 4.78
C PRO A 166 -23.26 28.24 5.70
N LYS A 167 -22.65 27.17 5.18
CA LYS A 167 -21.68 26.37 5.94
C LYS A 167 -20.39 27.14 6.21
N ASN A 168 -19.96 27.97 5.25
CA ASN A 168 -18.80 28.84 5.45
C ASN A 168 -19.11 29.96 6.44
N TRP A 169 -20.35 30.47 6.45
CA TRP A 169 -20.80 31.42 7.48
C TRP A 169 -20.71 30.84 8.88
N ALA A 170 -21.15 29.58 9.07
CA ALA A 170 -21.01 28.90 10.36
C ALA A 170 -19.55 28.73 10.80
N ILE A 171 -18.59 28.60 9.87
CA ILE A 171 -17.15 28.58 10.22
C ILE A 171 -16.74 29.93 10.81
N ILE A 172 -17.13 31.04 10.19
CA ILE A 172 -16.79 32.39 10.65
C ILE A 172 -17.41 32.67 12.02
N GLU A 173 -18.69 32.34 12.22
CA GLU A 173 -19.38 32.57 13.50
C GLU A 173 -18.77 31.78 14.66
N ASN A 174 -18.33 30.53 14.39
CA ASN A 174 -17.81 29.64 15.43
C ASN A 174 -16.27 29.64 15.53
N TRP A 175 -15.58 30.50 14.77
CA TRP A 175 -14.11 30.50 14.69
C TRP A 175 -13.45 30.73 16.05
N ASP A 176 -13.94 31.70 16.83
CA ASP A 176 -13.36 32.02 18.14
C ASP A 176 -13.55 30.89 19.15
N GLU A 177 -14.72 30.25 19.16
CA GLU A 177 -14.98 29.06 19.98
C GLU A 177 -14.05 27.92 19.58
N LYS A 178 -13.91 27.67 18.26
CA LYS A 178 -13.03 26.64 17.73
C LYS A 178 -11.57 26.88 18.11
N LYS A 179 -11.08 28.11 17.93
CA LYS A 179 -9.73 28.53 18.33
C LYS A 179 -9.53 28.39 19.83
N GLN A 180 -10.53 28.73 20.63
CA GLN A 180 -10.47 28.60 22.09
C GLN A 180 -10.42 27.13 22.52
N SER A 181 -11.10 26.21 21.81
CA SER A 181 -11.07 24.78 22.13
C SER A 181 -9.64 24.20 22.14
N PHE A 182 -8.78 24.61 21.19
CA PHE A 182 -7.37 24.21 21.13
C PHE A 182 -6.46 24.94 22.13
N LYS A 183 -6.94 26.02 22.75
CA LYS A 183 -6.22 26.80 23.77
C LYS A 183 -6.61 26.44 25.20
N ASN A 184 -7.79 25.85 25.40
CA ASN A 184 -8.23 25.36 26.70
C ASN A 184 -7.21 24.36 27.26
N PRO A 185 -7.02 24.24 28.58
CA PRO A 185 -6.04 23.31 29.17
C PRO A 185 -6.20 21.87 28.65
N GLU A 186 -7.46 21.43 28.49
CA GLU A 186 -7.80 20.13 27.95
C GLU A 186 -8.69 20.25 26.71
N TYR A 187 -8.42 19.39 25.73
CA TYR A 187 -9.29 19.15 24.58
C TYR A 187 -9.97 17.79 24.72
N LYS A 188 -11.31 17.79 24.68
CA LYS A 188 -12.13 16.59 24.80
C LYS A 188 -12.71 16.20 23.46
N PHE A 189 -12.55 14.94 23.07
CA PHE A 189 -13.10 14.42 21.82
C PHE A 189 -13.53 12.97 21.95
N LYS A 190 -14.49 12.57 21.12
CA LYS A 190 -15.04 11.21 21.13
C LYS A 190 -14.33 10.34 20.11
N VAL A 191 -13.85 9.18 20.54
CA VAL A 191 -13.34 8.11 19.67
C VAL A 191 -14.23 6.90 19.86
N ARG A 192 -15.07 6.60 18.85
CA ARG A 192 -16.14 5.60 18.94
C ARG A 192 -17.06 5.93 20.13
N ASP A 193 -17.06 5.11 21.18
CA ASP A 193 -17.89 5.29 22.38
C ASP A 193 -17.13 5.85 23.58
N LYS A 194 -15.83 6.15 23.42
CA LYS A 194 -14.98 6.67 24.50
C LYS A 194 -14.74 8.17 24.34
N VAL A 195 -14.90 8.93 25.42
CA VAL A 195 -14.45 10.33 25.48
C VAL A 195 -13.01 10.34 25.96
N LEU A 196 -12.12 10.89 25.14
CA LEU A 196 -10.72 11.11 25.48
C LEU A 196 -10.53 12.58 25.83
N SER A 197 -9.68 12.84 26.82
CA SER A 197 -9.22 14.18 27.19
C SER A 197 -7.71 14.23 27.01
N ILE A 198 -7.20 15.28 26.38
CA ILE A 198 -5.76 15.46 26.18
C ILE A 198 -5.35 16.86 26.60
N GLN A 199 -4.18 16.99 27.22
CA GLN A 199 -3.59 18.30 27.51
C GLN A 199 -3.20 18.96 26.19
N THR A 200 -3.57 20.22 26.00
CA THR A 200 -3.30 20.99 24.78
C THR A 200 -1.93 21.66 24.78
N HIS A 201 -1.27 21.71 25.93
CA HIS A 201 0.04 22.33 26.11
C HIS A 201 1.03 21.35 26.76
N THR A 202 2.31 21.57 26.49
CA THR A 202 3.43 20.92 27.18
C THR A 202 4.28 22.00 27.83
N GLU A 203 4.58 21.86 29.11
CA GLU A 203 5.46 22.79 29.82
C GLU A 203 6.94 22.51 29.47
N SER A 204 7.67 23.56 29.08
CA SER A 204 9.12 23.46 28.85
C SER A 204 9.93 23.62 30.14
N LEU A 205 11.24 23.32 30.09
CA LEU A 205 12.15 23.58 31.22
C LEU A 205 12.21 25.06 31.64
N SER A 206 11.86 25.98 30.74
CA SER A 206 11.76 27.41 31.04
C SER A 206 10.36 27.84 31.51
N HIS A 207 9.49 26.88 31.84
CA HIS A 207 8.10 27.07 32.26
C HIS A 207 7.18 27.69 31.20
N SER A 208 7.59 27.69 29.93
CA SER A 208 6.73 28.12 28.83
C SER A 208 5.70 27.04 28.51
N GLN A 209 4.43 27.43 28.41
CA GLN A 209 3.36 26.54 27.94
C GLN A 209 3.39 26.47 26.41
N ILE A 210 4.00 25.42 25.87
CA ILE A 210 4.12 25.20 24.43
C ILE A 210 2.84 24.54 23.92
N PRO A 211 2.07 25.16 23.01
CA PRO A 211 0.86 24.56 22.47
C PRO A 211 1.21 23.36 21.59
N LYS A 212 0.52 22.23 21.81
CA LYS A 212 0.60 21.06 20.93
C LYS A 212 0.05 21.39 19.55
N VAL A 213 -0.99 22.21 19.44
CA VAL A 213 -1.51 22.71 18.16
C VAL A 213 -1.60 24.23 18.23
N ALA A 214 -0.85 24.91 17.36
CA ALA A 214 -0.84 26.37 17.30
C ALA A 214 -1.94 26.88 16.35
N SER A 215 -2.73 27.84 16.81
CA SER A 215 -3.76 28.49 15.99
C SER A 215 -3.23 29.73 15.26
N PRO A 216 -3.70 30.02 14.04
CA PRO A 216 -3.30 31.23 13.34
C PRO A 216 -3.83 32.50 14.03
N LYS A 217 -3.19 33.63 13.70
CA LYS A 217 -3.50 34.97 14.24
C LYS A 217 -4.29 35.85 13.26
N TYR A 218 -4.91 35.24 12.24
CA TYR A 218 -5.74 35.96 11.27
C TYR A 218 -6.94 36.65 11.93
N SER A 219 -7.29 37.80 11.38
CA SER A 219 -8.47 38.61 11.74
C SER A 219 -9.45 38.75 10.58
N SER A 220 -8.96 38.78 9.33
CA SER A 220 -9.81 38.78 8.14
C SER A 220 -10.61 37.48 8.04
N TRP A 221 -11.89 37.59 7.65
CA TRP A 221 -12.71 36.41 7.37
C TRP A 221 -12.25 35.66 6.11
N GLY A 222 -11.66 36.35 5.14
CA GLY A 222 -11.07 35.73 3.95
C GLY A 222 -9.88 34.82 4.32
N ASP A 223 -8.95 35.31 5.12
CA ASP A 223 -7.77 34.54 5.57
C ASP A 223 -8.18 33.33 6.44
N ILE A 224 -9.11 33.54 7.37
CA ILE A 224 -9.65 32.46 8.21
C ILE A 224 -10.27 31.38 7.31
N LEU A 225 -11.11 31.77 6.36
CA LEU A 225 -11.79 30.81 5.50
C LEU A 225 -10.82 30.05 4.60
N ARG A 226 -9.86 30.75 3.99
CA ARG A 226 -8.80 30.11 3.18
C ARG A 226 -8.08 29.04 3.97
N TRP A 227 -7.63 29.39 5.17
CA TRP A 227 -6.88 28.48 6.04
C TRP A 227 -7.72 27.26 6.45
N VAL A 228 -8.98 27.46 6.87
CA VAL A 228 -9.87 26.35 7.27
C VAL A 228 -10.18 25.42 6.09
N MET A 229 -10.33 25.95 4.88
CA MET A 229 -10.72 25.14 3.73
C MET A 229 -9.57 24.43 3.03
N GLN A 230 -8.32 24.89 3.21
CA GLN A 230 -7.13 24.33 2.56
C GLN A 230 -6.21 23.56 3.50
N GLU A 231 -6.10 23.95 4.77
CA GLU A 231 -5.16 23.32 5.71
C GLU A 231 -5.85 22.77 6.96
N ASN A 232 -6.71 23.59 7.55
CA ASN A 232 -7.45 23.38 8.79
C ASN A 232 -6.62 22.91 9.99
N TYR A 233 -7.28 22.72 11.12
CA TYR A 233 -6.69 22.01 12.26
C TYR A 233 -6.51 20.52 11.92
N PRO A 234 -5.48 19.86 12.50
CA PRO A 234 -5.39 18.40 12.49
C PRO A 234 -6.73 17.75 12.90
N GLY A 235 -7.11 16.68 12.20
CA GLY A 235 -8.36 15.96 12.46
C GLY A 235 -9.60 16.50 11.75
N GLU A 236 -9.46 17.55 10.94
CA GLU A 236 -10.56 18.15 10.18
C GLU A 236 -10.26 18.21 8.69
N PHE A 237 -11.31 18.10 7.86
CA PHE A 237 -11.19 18.20 6.42
C PHE A 237 -10.50 19.53 6.01
N PRO A 238 -9.55 19.53 5.05
CA PRO A 238 -9.11 18.41 4.20
C PRO A 238 -7.95 17.57 4.78
N TYR A 239 -7.76 17.57 6.09
CA TYR A 239 -6.80 16.76 6.86
C TYR A 239 -5.32 17.00 6.52
N THR A 240 -5.03 18.13 5.88
CA THR A 240 -3.69 18.54 5.42
C THR A 240 -2.66 18.46 6.55
N ALA A 241 -3.00 18.94 7.75
CA ALA A 241 -2.08 18.96 8.90
C ALA A 241 -2.10 17.69 9.78
N GLY A 242 -2.99 16.72 9.51
CA GLY A 242 -3.23 15.64 10.48
C GLY A 242 -4.57 14.95 10.31
N LEU A 243 -4.63 13.64 10.54
CA LEU A 243 -5.89 12.87 10.56
C LEU A 243 -6.62 12.91 11.90
N PHE A 244 -5.90 13.25 12.97
CA PHE A 244 -6.42 13.29 14.33
C PHE A 244 -6.14 14.67 14.94
N PRO A 245 -7.01 15.15 15.85
CA PRO A 245 -6.79 16.43 16.52
C PRO A 245 -5.44 16.55 17.23
N PHE A 246 -4.97 15.42 17.79
CA PHE A 246 -3.66 15.30 18.41
C PHE A 246 -3.06 13.92 18.10
N LYS A 247 -1.73 13.82 18.16
CA LYS A 247 -0.97 12.57 18.09
C LYS A 247 -1.33 11.67 19.27
N ARG A 248 -1.16 10.35 19.08
CA ARG A 248 -1.45 9.37 20.14
C ARG A 248 -0.40 9.45 21.23
N GLU A 249 -0.84 9.51 22.49
CA GLU A 249 0.05 9.31 23.65
C GLU A 249 0.31 7.81 23.84
N GLY A 250 1.58 7.43 24.05
CA GLY A 250 1.99 6.07 24.37
C GLY A 250 2.14 5.10 23.19
N GLU A 251 1.85 5.51 21.95
CA GLU A 251 2.09 4.73 20.73
C GLU A 251 2.89 5.56 19.72
N ASP A 252 4.22 5.57 19.88
CA ASP A 252 5.12 6.23 18.94
C ASP A 252 4.97 5.64 17.52
N PRO A 253 5.15 6.43 16.45
CA PRO A 253 4.99 5.97 15.06
C PRO A 253 6.07 4.96 14.63
N THR A 254 7.07 4.71 15.49
CA THR A 254 8.21 3.85 15.24
C THR A 254 7.77 2.44 14.84
N ARG A 255 8.26 2.03 13.68
CA ARG A 255 8.07 0.68 13.14
C ARG A 255 9.38 0.25 12.49
N MET A 256 10.00 -0.79 13.05
CA MET A 256 11.30 -1.26 12.57
C MET A 256 11.13 -2.44 11.62
N PHE A 257 11.82 -2.32 10.48
CA PHE A 257 11.94 -3.34 9.46
C PHE A 257 12.95 -4.39 9.92
N ALA A 258 12.55 -5.65 9.98
CA ALA A 258 13.41 -6.76 10.35
C ALA A 258 13.03 -8.02 9.58
N GLY A 259 14.05 -8.78 9.21
CA GLY A 259 13.91 -10.06 8.52
C GLY A 259 15.27 -10.59 8.11
N GLU A 260 15.65 -11.72 8.67
CA GLU A 260 16.89 -12.42 8.35
C GLU A 260 16.83 -13.88 8.83
N GLY A 261 17.39 -14.78 8.02
CA GLY A 261 17.58 -16.18 8.36
C GLY A 261 16.26 -16.93 8.45
N GLY A 262 16.17 -17.84 9.42
CA GLY A 262 14.94 -18.57 9.72
C GLY A 262 13.93 -17.74 10.54
N PRO A 263 12.69 -18.24 10.67
CA PRO A 263 11.64 -17.56 11.43
C PRO A 263 12.03 -17.30 12.89
N GLU A 264 12.77 -18.19 13.55
CA GLU A 264 13.21 -18.03 14.94
C GLU A 264 14.23 -16.91 15.13
N ARG A 265 15.16 -16.74 14.19
CA ARG A 265 16.15 -15.65 14.24
C ARG A 265 15.49 -14.29 14.08
N THR A 266 14.55 -14.19 13.16
CA THR A 266 13.75 -12.97 12.98
C THR A 266 12.83 -12.72 14.18
N ASN A 267 12.21 -13.76 14.75
CA ASN A 267 11.43 -13.65 15.98
C ASN A 267 12.26 -13.07 17.14
N LYS A 268 13.49 -13.58 17.34
CA LYS A 268 14.44 -13.04 18.32
C LYS A 268 14.71 -11.55 18.09
N ARG A 269 14.92 -11.13 16.84
CA ARG A 269 15.11 -9.71 16.51
C ARG A 269 13.86 -8.88 16.81
N PHE A 270 12.65 -9.37 16.51
CA PHE A 270 11.41 -8.67 16.86
C PHE A 270 11.25 -8.47 18.37
N HIS A 271 11.56 -9.49 19.17
CA HIS A 271 11.53 -9.37 20.64
C HIS A 271 12.56 -8.36 21.13
N TYR A 272 13.77 -8.39 20.59
CA TYR A 272 14.81 -7.41 20.92
C TYR A 272 14.40 -5.95 20.63
N VAL A 273 13.93 -5.64 19.42
CA VAL A 273 13.61 -4.25 19.03
C VAL A 273 12.32 -3.73 19.68
N SER A 274 11.47 -4.62 20.19
CA SER A 274 10.20 -4.24 20.82
C SER A 274 10.21 -4.39 22.33
N LEU A 275 11.31 -4.86 22.93
CA LEU A 275 11.43 -5.08 24.37
C LEU A 275 11.17 -3.77 25.14
N GLY A 276 10.38 -3.84 26.21
CA GLY A 276 10.00 -2.67 27.02
C GLY A 276 9.06 -1.66 26.35
N MET A 277 8.74 -1.80 25.06
CA MET A 277 7.79 -0.90 24.38
C MET A 277 6.33 -1.30 24.70
N PRO A 278 5.45 -0.34 25.02
CA PRO A 278 4.04 -0.60 25.36
C PRO A 278 3.21 -1.08 24.17
N ALA A 279 3.60 -0.69 22.94
CA ALA A 279 2.97 -1.13 21.70
C ALA A 279 3.98 -1.90 20.84
N LYS A 280 3.56 -3.05 20.30
CA LYS A 280 4.42 -3.92 19.46
C LYS A 280 4.09 -3.68 17.99
N ARG A 281 4.92 -2.91 17.29
CA ARG A 281 4.73 -2.53 15.88
C ARG A 281 5.81 -3.18 15.01
N LEU A 282 5.54 -4.38 14.52
CA LEU A 282 6.50 -5.20 13.78
C LEU A 282 6.45 -4.89 12.29
N SER A 283 7.57 -4.98 11.58
CA SER A 283 7.59 -4.93 10.11
C SER A 283 8.51 -6.01 9.54
N THR A 284 7.93 -6.92 8.78
CA THR A 284 8.60 -8.13 8.28
C THR A 284 9.15 -7.91 6.87
N ALA A 285 10.44 -8.23 6.71
CA ALA A 285 11.13 -8.33 5.43
C ALA A 285 11.32 -9.80 5.04
N PHE A 286 10.86 -10.22 3.86
CA PHE A 286 10.99 -11.61 3.41
C PHE A 286 12.18 -11.81 2.48
N ASP A 287 12.77 -13.01 2.49
CA ASP A 287 13.87 -13.33 1.58
C ASP A 287 13.43 -13.37 0.11
N SER A 288 14.38 -13.29 -0.81
CA SER A 288 14.04 -13.29 -2.24
C SER A 288 13.34 -14.57 -2.72
N VAL A 289 13.51 -15.69 -2.02
CA VAL A 289 12.83 -16.95 -2.35
C VAL A 289 11.33 -16.81 -2.07
N THR A 290 10.98 -16.35 -0.87
CA THR A 290 9.60 -16.07 -0.42
C THR A 290 8.97 -14.94 -1.24
N LEU A 291 9.71 -13.84 -1.52
CA LEU A 291 9.20 -12.71 -2.30
C LEU A 291 8.71 -13.11 -3.70
N TYR A 292 9.30 -14.16 -4.28
CA TYR A 292 8.92 -14.68 -5.59
C TYR A 292 8.02 -15.92 -5.52
N GLY A 293 7.46 -16.24 -4.35
CA GLY A 293 6.53 -17.35 -4.18
C GLY A 293 7.16 -18.73 -4.41
N ASN A 294 8.47 -18.87 -4.19
CA ASN A 294 9.16 -20.15 -4.30
C ASN A 294 9.36 -20.77 -2.92
N ASP A 295 9.57 -22.08 -2.91
CA ASP A 295 9.98 -22.81 -1.72
C ASP A 295 11.51 -22.91 -1.63
N PRO A 296 12.09 -23.06 -0.42
CA PRO A 296 13.51 -23.34 -0.23
C PRO A 296 13.90 -24.69 -0.87
N ASP A 297 15.05 -24.73 -1.56
CA ASP A 297 15.53 -25.89 -2.31
C ASP A 297 17.07 -25.96 -2.27
N LEU A 298 17.63 -27.17 -2.43
CA LEU A 298 19.06 -27.44 -2.61
C LEU A 298 19.59 -26.91 -3.95
N ARG A 299 18.72 -26.62 -4.92
CA ARG A 299 19.10 -26.05 -6.21
C ARG A 299 19.91 -24.75 -5.99
N PRO A 300 21.15 -24.61 -6.51
CA PRO A 300 22.04 -23.52 -6.13
C PRO A 300 21.51 -22.09 -6.35
N ASP A 301 20.67 -21.90 -7.37
CA ASP A 301 19.99 -20.64 -7.68
C ASP A 301 19.00 -20.19 -6.60
N ILE A 302 18.44 -21.15 -5.85
CA ILE A 302 17.56 -20.92 -4.69
C ILE A 302 18.38 -20.98 -3.39
N TYR A 303 19.20 -22.01 -3.22
CA TYR A 303 19.94 -22.31 -1.99
C TYR A 303 20.79 -21.13 -1.49
N GLY A 304 21.45 -20.42 -2.41
CA GLY A 304 22.26 -19.25 -2.10
C GLY A 304 21.45 -18.06 -1.55
N LYS A 305 20.13 -18.06 -1.71
CA LYS A 305 19.23 -16.95 -1.40
C LYS A 305 18.33 -17.19 -0.17
N ILE A 306 18.20 -18.44 0.28
CA ILE A 306 17.38 -18.80 1.46
C ILE A 306 17.83 -18.02 2.68
N GLY A 307 16.90 -17.29 3.31
CA GLY A 307 17.10 -16.49 4.53
C GLY A 307 18.03 -15.28 4.37
N ASN A 308 18.46 -14.97 3.14
CA ASN A 308 19.32 -13.83 2.86
C ASN A 308 18.48 -12.61 2.48
N SER A 309 18.83 -11.45 3.05
CA SER A 309 18.13 -10.16 2.83
C SER A 309 16.65 -10.17 3.26
N GLY A 310 16.27 -11.12 4.13
CA GLY A 310 14.91 -11.29 4.62
C GLY A 310 14.74 -12.64 5.32
N VAL A 311 13.59 -12.84 5.97
CA VAL A 311 13.22 -14.12 6.59
C VAL A 311 12.69 -15.10 5.56
N SER A 312 13.08 -16.38 5.66
CA SER A 312 12.54 -17.45 4.80
C SER A 312 11.26 -18.02 5.39
N ILE A 313 10.13 -17.89 4.67
CA ILE A 313 8.81 -18.38 5.10
C ILE A 313 8.17 -19.13 3.94
N CYS A 314 7.99 -20.44 4.06
CA CYS A 314 7.34 -21.24 3.01
C CYS A 314 6.05 -21.93 3.45
N CYS A 315 5.69 -21.91 4.73
CA CYS A 315 4.47 -22.53 5.23
C CYS A 315 3.87 -21.80 6.46
N LEU A 316 2.69 -22.24 6.89
CA LEU A 316 2.00 -21.73 8.08
C LEU A 316 2.83 -21.87 9.36
N ASP A 317 3.53 -22.98 9.56
CA ASP A 317 4.32 -23.21 10.78
C ASP A 317 5.51 -22.24 10.90
N ASP A 318 6.05 -21.78 9.77
CA ASP A 318 7.07 -20.73 9.77
C ASP A 318 6.49 -19.38 10.21
N ALA A 319 5.28 -19.04 9.76
CA ALA A 319 4.58 -17.83 10.21
C ALA A 319 4.25 -17.90 11.72
N LYS A 320 3.87 -19.07 12.24
CA LYS A 320 3.65 -19.30 13.68
C LYS A 320 4.91 -19.07 14.49
N LYS A 321 6.05 -19.63 14.07
CA LYS A 321 7.36 -19.41 14.72
C LYS A 321 7.76 -17.94 14.68
N LEU A 322 7.63 -17.31 13.51
CA LEU A 322 7.99 -15.92 13.26
C LEU A 322 7.30 -14.96 14.23
N TYR A 323 6.00 -15.17 14.47
CA TYR A 323 5.18 -14.31 15.33
C TYR A 323 4.92 -14.86 16.74
N SER A 324 5.64 -15.91 17.14
CA SER A 324 5.49 -16.49 18.48
C SER A 324 5.84 -15.49 19.59
N GLY A 325 5.07 -15.54 20.69
CA GLY A 325 5.17 -14.61 21.80
C GLY A 325 4.58 -13.21 21.53
N PHE A 326 4.07 -12.95 20.33
CA PHE A 326 3.32 -11.72 20.00
C PHE A 326 1.85 -12.05 19.81
N ASP A 327 0.98 -11.59 20.71
CA ASP A 327 -0.47 -11.73 20.53
C ASP A 327 -0.95 -10.87 19.34
N LEU A 328 -1.23 -11.53 18.21
CA LEU A 328 -1.63 -10.91 16.95
C LEU A 328 -3.03 -10.29 16.98
N SER A 329 -3.86 -10.70 17.95
CA SER A 329 -5.20 -10.14 18.20
C SER A 329 -5.20 -9.02 19.24
N HIS A 330 -4.06 -8.76 19.89
CA HIS A 330 -3.98 -7.74 20.93
C HIS A 330 -4.14 -6.32 20.34
N PRO A 331 -4.94 -5.44 20.97
CA PRO A 331 -5.17 -4.09 20.46
C PRO A 331 -3.93 -3.20 20.48
N ALA A 332 -2.79 -3.62 21.04
CA ALA A 332 -1.52 -2.88 21.00
C ALA A 332 -0.42 -3.58 20.15
N THR A 333 -0.76 -4.67 19.47
CA THR A 333 0.13 -5.36 18.53
C THR A 333 -0.32 -5.06 17.10
N SER A 334 0.61 -4.77 16.20
CA SER A 334 0.31 -4.67 14.76
C SER A 334 1.49 -5.07 13.90
N VAL A 335 1.24 -5.92 12.90
CA VAL A 335 2.27 -6.46 12.03
C VAL A 335 2.13 -5.90 10.61
N SER A 336 3.22 -5.40 10.05
CA SER A 336 3.32 -5.01 8.65
C SER A 336 4.14 -6.06 7.90
N MET A 337 3.67 -6.51 6.74
CA MET A 337 4.34 -7.53 5.91
C MET A 337 4.64 -6.94 4.53
N THR A 338 5.92 -6.78 4.20
CA THR A 338 6.37 -6.27 2.90
C THR A 338 6.48 -7.41 1.90
N ILE A 339 5.35 -7.79 1.32
CA ILE A 339 5.20 -8.86 0.34
C ILE A 339 4.21 -8.42 -0.75
N ASN A 340 4.47 -8.78 -2.02
CA ASN A 340 3.67 -8.34 -3.16
C ASN A 340 3.13 -9.53 -3.98
N GLY A 341 3.95 -10.16 -4.82
CA GLY A 341 3.53 -11.24 -5.72
C GLY A 341 2.69 -12.34 -5.04
N PRO A 342 3.21 -13.01 -3.99
CA PRO A 342 2.46 -14.04 -3.27
C PRO A 342 1.76 -13.52 -2.01
N ALA A 343 1.46 -12.22 -1.93
CA ALA A 343 0.87 -11.60 -0.74
C ALA A 343 -0.41 -12.29 -0.22
N PRO A 344 -1.34 -12.76 -1.07
CA PRO A 344 -2.52 -13.50 -0.59
C PRO A 344 -2.16 -14.77 0.20
N MET A 345 -1.13 -15.50 -0.22
CA MET A 345 -0.71 -16.74 0.47
C MET A 345 -0.09 -16.43 1.83
N LEU A 346 0.80 -15.43 1.90
CA LEU A 346 1.41 -15.00 3.18
C LEU A 346 0.35 -14.42 4.13
N LEU A 347 -0.64 -13.72 3.60
CA LEU A 347 -1.77 -13.22 4.39
C LEU A 347 -2.61 -14.37 4.94
N ALA A 348 -2.86 -15.43 4.16
CA ALA A 348 -3.54 -16.63 4.64
C ALA A 348 -2.75 -17.34 5.75
N PHE A 349 -1.41 -17.43 5.64
CA PHE A 349 -0.57 -17.94 6.73
C PHE A 349 -0.68 -17.07 7.98
N PHE A 350 -0.60 -15.75 7.83
CA PHE A 350 -0.69 -14.80 8.96
C PHE A 350 -2.05 -14.89 9.67
N MET A 351 -3.15 -14.91 8.92
CA MET A 351 -4.51 -14.99 9.49
C MET A 351 -4.71 -16.32 10.23
N ASN A 352 -4.26 -17.45 9.67
CA ASN A 352 -4.31 -18.73 10.35
C ASN A 352 -3.42 -18.78 11.59
N ALA A 353 -2.22 -18.17 11.56
CA ALA A 353 -1.36 -18.08 12.75
C ALA A 353 -2.04 -17.30 13.88
N ALA A 354 -2.72 -16.20 13.58
CA ALA A 354 -3.49 -15.44 14.56
C ALA A 354 -4.70 -16.23 15.12
N ILE A 355 -5.43 -16.96 14.27
CA ILE A 355 -6.53 -17.82 14.68
C ILE A 355 -6.03 -18.93 15.62
N ASP A 356 -4.91 -19.57 15.26
CA ASP A 356 -4.33 -20.63 16.07
C ASP A 356 -3.82 -20.11 17.42
N GLN A 357 -3.25 -18.90 17.50
CA GLN A 357 -2.93 -18.28 18.80
C GLN A 357 -4.16 -18.14 19.71
N ASN A 358 -5.31 -17.75 19.17
CA ASN A 358 -6.54 -17.65 19.97
C ASN A 358 -7.14 -19.02 20.30
N CYS A 359 -6.93 -20.03 19.45
CA CYS A 359 -7.22 -21.43 19.79
C CYS A 359 -6.35 -21.90 20.96
N GLU A 360 -5.05 -21.58 20.99
CA GLU A 360 -4.16 -21.89 22.11
C GLU A 360 -4.61 -21.24 23.42
N LYS A 361 -5.04 -19.96 23.37
CA LYS A 361 -5.59 -19.28 24.55
C LYS A 361 -6.84 -19.99 25.06
N TYR A 362 -7.73 -20.43 24.16
CA TYR A 362 -8.91 -21.20 24.53
C TYR A 362 -8.53 -22.55 25.16
N ILE A 363 -7.58 -23.28 24.58
CA ILE A 363 -7.10 -24.58 25.08
C ILE A 363 -6.57 -24.43 26.51
N LYS A 364 -5.70 -23.44 26.76
CA LYS A 364 -5.16 -23.14 28.10
C LYS A 364 -6.25 -22.71 29.09
N ALA A 365 -7.18 -21.86 28.67
CA ALA A 365 -8.27 -21.39 29.53
C ALA A 365 -9.23 -22.51 29.96
N ASN A 366 -9.30 -23.62 29.21
CA ASN A 366 -10.19 -24.74 29.48
C ASN A 366 -9.45 -26.00 29.98
N GLY A 367 -8.13 -25.94 30.22
CA GLY A 367 -7.36 -27.08 30.73
C GLY A 367 -7.26 -28.26 29.75
N LEU A 368 -7.31 -28.01 28.45
CA LEU A 368 -7.35 -29.03 27.39
C LEU A 368 -5.96 -29.46 26.90
N GLU A 369 -4.87 -28.93 27.45
CA GLU A 369 -3.51 -29.10 26.93
C GLU A 369 -3.11 -30.57 26.77
N ALA A 370 -3.39 -31.41 27.78
CA ALA A 370 -3.04 -32.82 27.75
C ALA A 370 -3.83 -33.61 26.67
N GLU A 371 -5.11 -33.27 26.50
CA GLU A 371 -5.96 -33.87 25.46
C GLU A 371 -5.43 -33.50 24.07
N ILE A 372 -5.15 -32.22 23.86
CA ILE A 372 -4.68 -31.70 22.57
C ILE A 372 -3.30 -32.26 22.23
N GLU A 373 -2.37 -32.33 23.19
CA GLU A 373 -1.05 -32.93 22.95
C GLU A 373 -1.18 -34.42 22.58
N SER A 374 -2.08 -35.16 23.22
CA SER A 374 -2.38 -36.55 22.86
C SER A 374 -2.95 -36.66 21.44
N LYS A 375 -3.85 -35.76 21.01
CA LYS A 375 -4.37 -35.73 19.64
C LYS A 375 -3.27 -35.47 18.63
N ILE A 376 -2.42 -34.47 18.87
CA ILE A 376 -1.30 -34.13 17.96
C ILE A 376 -0.31 -35.30 17.87
N ALA A 377 0.03 -35.92 19.00
CA ALA A 377 0.89 -37.10 19.02
C ALA A 377 0.30 -38.26 18.22
N SER A 378 -1.02 -38.49 18.28
CA SER A 378 -1.70 -39.50 17.45
C SER A 378 -1.59 -39.18 15.96
N ILE A 379 -1.87 -37.93 15.57
CA ILE A 379 -1.79 -37.49 14.16
C ILE A 379 -0.40 -37.76 13.58
N TYR A 380 0.66 -37.36 14.28
CA TYR A 380 2.02 -37.54 13.78
C TYR A 380 2.50 -39.01 13.84
N LYS A 381 2.03 -39.78 14.83
CA LYS A 381 2.28 -41.22 14.90
C LYS A 381 1.62 -41.97 13.73
N GLU A 382 0.38 -41.60 13.38
CA GLU A 382 -0.36 -42.19 12.24
C GLU A 382 0.29 -41.82 10.90
N LYS A 383 0.80 -40.60 10.77
CA LYS A 383 1.50 -40.13 9.57
C LYS A 383 2.93 -40.65 9.43
N GLY A 384 3.55 -41.05 10.54
CA GLY A 384 4.94 -41.52 10.55
C GLY A 384 5.97 -40.42 10.28
N THR A 385 5.62 -39.16 10.56
CA THR A 385 6.46 -37.97 10.31
C THR A 385 6.83 -37.25 11.60
N GLU A 386 7.78 -36.30 11.52
CA GLU A 386 8.21 -35.52 12.69
C GLU A 386 7.38 -34.25 12.86
N ARG A 387 6.89 -34.01 14.08
CA ARG A 387 6.21 -32.75 14.42
C ARG A 387 7.20 -31.58 14.38
N PRO A 388 6.88 -30.46 13.70
CA PRO A 388 7.72 -29.27 13.68
C PRO A 388 7.83 -28.65 15.08
N ARG A 389 8.98 -28.02 15.36
CA ARG A 389 9.31 -27.40 16.65
C ARG A 389 10.04 -26.09 16.44
N TYR A 390 9.94 -25.18 17.41
CA TYR A 390 10.77 -23.99 17.48
C TYR A 390 12.23 -24.37 17.71
N GLN A 391 13.16 -23.86 16.90
CA GLN A 391 14.59 -24.14 17.03
C GLN A 391 15.28 -23.15 17.97
N GLY A 392 16.08 -23.67 18.92
CA GLY A 392 16.85 -22.86 19.86
C GLY A 392 16.07 -22.43 21.11
N VAL A 393 16.61 -21.45 21.83
CA VAL A 393 16.04 -20.92 23.08
C VAL A 393 15.06 -19.79 22.77
N LEU A 394 13.91 -19.76 23.46
CA LEU A 394 12.96 -18.65 23.34
C LEU A 394 13.64 -17.34 23.77
N PRO A 395 13.53 -16.27 22.96
CA PRO A 395 14.11 -14.98 23.31
C PRO A 395 13.40 -14.37 24.52
N GLU A 396 14.09 -13.43 25.19
CA GLU A 396 13.49 -12.66 26.28
C GLU A 396 12.20 -11.95 25.81
N GLY A 397 11.13 -12.07 26.59
CA GLY A 397 9.80 -11.53 26.23
C GLY A 397 8.89 -12.49 25.45
N ASN A 398 9.38 -13.65 25.01
CA ASN A 398 8.56 -14.67 24.36
C ASN A 398 8.00 -15.67 25.40
N ASP A 399 6.67 -15.75 25.51
CA ASP A 399 5.94 -16.62 26.45
C ASP A 399 5.52 -17.98 25.84
N GLY A 400 5.94 -18.25 24.60
CA GLY A 400 5.61 -19.45 23.85
C GLY A 400 4.23 -19.46 23.19
N LEU A 401 3.46 -18.36 23.23
CA LEU A 401 2.20 -18.23 22.49
C LEU A 401 2.44 -18.44 20.97
N GLY A 402 1.61 -19.27 20.34
CA GLY A 402 1.69 -19.62 18.92
C GLY A 402 2.52 -20.86 18.61
N LEU A 403 3.11 -21.52 19.62
CA LEU A 403 3.94 -22.71 19.44
C LEU A 403 3.24 -24.02 19.79
N MET A 404 2.15 -23.99 20.57
CA MET A 404 1.44 -25.20 21.01
C MET A 404 0.75 -25.92 19.85
N LEU A 405 0.38 -25.21 18.78
CA LEU A 405 -0.24 -25.79 17.59
C LEU A 405 0.71 -25.92 16.40
N LEU A 406 2.03 -25.98 16.59
CA LEU A 406 2.95 -26.29 15.48
C LEU A 406 2.63 -27.66 14.88
N GLY A 407 2.43 -27.71 13.55
CA GLY A 407 2.14 -28.91 12.77
C GLY A 407 0.65 -29.22 12.54
N VAL A 408 -0.23 -28.55 13.27
CA VAL A 408 -1.68 -28.73 13.22
C VAL A 408 -2.40 -27.38 13.22
N THR A 409 -3.69 -27.36 13.00
CA THR A 409 -4.51 -26.13 13.08
C THR A 409 -5.64 -26.31 14.07
N GLY A 410 -6.20 -25.20 14.58
CA GLY A 410 -7.24 -25.23 15.61
C GLY A 410 -8.45 -26.10 15.25
N ASP A 411 -8.86 -26.12 13.98
CA ASP A 411 -9.94 -26.94 13.43
C ASP A 411 -9.66 -28.46 13.45
N GLN A 412 -8.40 -28.87 13.57
CA GLN A 412 -8.03 -30.29 13.69
C GLN A 412 -8.13 -30.80 15.12
N VAL A 413 -8.10 -29.91 16.11
CA VAL A 413 -7.95 -30.29 17.52
C VAL A 413 -9.10 -29.83 18.42
N LEU A 414 -9.84 -28.79 18.00
CA LEU A 414 -11.04 -28.27 18.67
C LEU A 414 -12.34 -28.67 17.94
N PRO A 415 -13.48 -28.68 18.65
CA PRO A 415 -14.79 -28.78 18.02
C PRO A 415 -15.04 -27.69 16.97
N SER A 416 -15.79 -28.02 15.92
CA SER A 416 -15.98 -27.15 14.75
C SER A 416 -16.71 -25.84 15.07
N ASP A 417 -17.68 -25.87 15.98
CA ASP A 417 -18.43 -24.70 16.44
C ASP A 417 -17.55 -23.75 17.27
N VAL A 418 -16.70 -24.31 18.14
CA VAL A 418 -15.72 -23.56 18.94
C VAL A 418 -14.70 -22.88 18.01
N TYR A 419 -14.10 -23.63 17.08
CA TYR A 419 -13.14 -23.09 16.12
C TYR A 419 -13.77 -21.98 15.25
N ALA A 420 -14.97 -22.21 14.71
CA ALA A 420 -15.64 -21.23 13.85
C ALA A 420 -15.91 -19.91 14.58
N LYS A 421 -16.30 -19.96 15.86
CA LYS A 421 -16.46 -18.78 16.70
C LYS A 421 -15.13 -18.04 16.91
N ILE A 422 -14.06 -18.76 17.26
CA ILE A 422 -12.73 -18.18 17.45
C ILE A 422 -12.23 -17.54 16.15
N LYS A 423 -12.40 -18.21 15.00
CA LYS A 423 -12.02 -17.69 13.67
C LYS A 423 -12.74 -16.36 13.39
N ALA A 424 -14.05 -16.32 13.55
CA ALA A 424 -14.85 -15.12 13.31
C ALA A 424 -14.43 -13.95 14.22
N GLU A 425 -14.26 -14.20 15.52
CA GLU A 425 -13.85 -13.16 16.48
C GLU A 425 -12.43 -12.65 16.18
N THR A 426 -11.48 -13.55 15.90
CA THR A 426 -10.07 -13.22 15.63
C THR A 426 -9.93 -12.33 14.40
N LEU A 427 -10.61 -12.64 13.30
CA LEU A 427 -10.55 -11.88 12.05
C LEU A 427 -10.97 -10.41 12.23
N THR A 428 -11.89 -10.12 13.15
CA THR A 428 -12.32 -8.74 13.46
C THR A 428 -11.34 -7.98 14.36
N GLN A 429 -10.46 -8.68 15.07
CA GLN A 429 -9.53 -8.11 16.06
C GLN A 429 -8.13 -7.86 15.50
N VAL A 430 -7.67 -8.75 14.62
CA VAL A 430 -6.32 -8.73 14.01
C VAL A 430 -5.98 -7.36 13.43
N ARG A 431 -4.78 -6.85 13.78
CA ARG A 431 -4.27 -5.55 13.33
C ARG A 431 -3.00 -5.72 12.50
N GLY A 432 -2.94 -5.06 11.35
CA GLY A 432 -1.73 -5.10 10.53
C GLY A 432 -1.90 -4.53 9.15
N THR A 433 -0.89 -4.73 8.33
CA THR A 433 -0.82 -4.28 6.94
C THR A 433 -0.13 -5.36 6.11
N VAL A 434 -0.68 -5.68 4.95
CA VAL A 434 0.06 -6.36 3.88
C VAL A 434 0.34 -5.34 2.78
N GLN A 435 1.54 -5.36 2.20
CA GLN A 435 1.90 -4.36 1.19
C GLN A 435 1.12 -4.54 -0.10
N ALA A 436 1.30 -5.68 -0.78
CA ALA A 436 0.43 -6.18 -1.82
C ALA A 436 0.04 -5.18 -2.94
N ASP A 437 0.89 -4.21 -3.24
CA ASP A 437 0.65 -3.24 -4.30
C ASP A 437 1.29 -3.74 -5.59
N ILE A 438 0.47 -4.33 -6.46
CA ILE A 438 0.87 -4.94 -7.73
C ILE A 438 1.24 -3.88 -8.78
N LEU A 439 0.61 -2.70 -8.75
CA LEU A 439 0.82 -1.67 -9.78
C LEU A 439 2.25 -1.12 -9.73
N LYS A 440 2.81 -0.91 -8.54
CA LYS A 440 4.23 -0.50 -8.39
C LYS A 440 5.23 -1.59 -8.82
N GLU A 441 4.82 -2.86 -8.85
CA GLU A 441 5.72 -3.97 -9.20
C GLU A 441 6.11 -3.93 -10.67
N ASP A 442 5.15 -3.66 -11.53
CA ASP A 442 5.38 -3.49 -12.96
C ASP A 442 6.13 -2.17 -13.26
N GLN A 443 5.78 -1.11 -12.52
CA GLN A 443 6.35 0.23 -12.70
C GLN A 443 7.82 0.32 -12.26
N ALA A 444 8.20 -0.32 -11.13
CA ALA A 444 9.51 -0.12 -10.51
C ALA A 444 10.16 -1.40 -9.91
N GLN A 445 9.46 -2.12 -9.03
CA GLN A 445 10.11 -3.09 -8.13
C GLN A 445 10.41 -4.47 -8.74
N ASN A 446 9.71 -4.85 -9.82
CA ASN A 446 9.92 -6.08 -10.59
C ASN A 446 9.76 -7.40 -9.79
N THR A 447 8.94 -7.46 -8.73
CA THR A 447 8.61 -8.71 -8.02
C THR A 447 7.22 -9.28 -8.37
N CYS A 448 6.65 -8.83 -9.50
CA CYS A 448 5.42 -9.42 -10.02
C CYS A 448 5.68 -10.85 -10.52
N ILE A 449 4.90 -11.82 -10.03
CA ILE A 449 5.03 -13.23 -10.43
C ILE A 449 3.85 -13.72 -11.28
N PHE A 450 2.68 -13.14 -11.09
CA PHE A 450 1.47 -13.42 -11.89
C PHE A 450 1.25 -12.35 -12.95
N SER A 451 0.37 -12.61 -13.92
CA SER A 451 -0.12 -11.53 -14.78
C SER A 451 -0.74 -10.40 -13.94
N THR A 452 -0.55 -9.14 -14.35
CA THR A 452 -1.02 -7.97 -13.59
C THR A 452 -2.52 -8.03 -13.32
N GLU A 453 -3.32 -8.44 -14.30
CA GLU A 453 -4.77 -8.59 -14.18
C GLU A 453 -5.14 -9.66 -13.13
N PHE A 454 -4.47 -10.81 -13.16
CA PHE A 454 -4.72 -11.90 -12.20
C PHE A 454 -4.32 -11.50 -10.77
N ALA A 455 -3.18 -10.81 -10.63
CA ALA A 455 -2.71 -10.32 -9.34
C ALA A 455 -3.68 -9.26 -8.75
N LEU A 456 -4.20 -8.35 -9.58
CA LEU A 456 -5.25 -7.41 -9.15
C LEU A 456 -6.54 -8.15 -8.75
N ARG A 457 -6.92 -9.21 -9.47
CA ARG A 457 -8.05 -10.07 -9.11
C ARG A 457 -7.89 -10.71 -7.73
N LEU A 458 -6.73 -11.29 -7.45
CA LEU A 458 -6.41 -11.83 -6.13
C LEU A 458 -6.54 -10.78 -5.03
N MET A 459 -6.07 -9.55 -5.26
CA MET A 459 -6.20 -8.47 -4.28
C MET A 459 -7.64 -8.01 -4.06
N GLY A 460 -8.45 -7.98 -5.13
CA GLY A 460 -9.89 -7.75 -4.98
C GLY A 460 -10.58 -8.88 -4.20
N ASP A 461 -10.15 -10.13 -4.36
CA ASP A 461 -10.70 -11.26 -3.60
C ASP A 461 -10.38 -11.17 -2.10
N VAL A 462 -9.15 -10.76 -1.76
CA VAL A 462 -8.75 -10.43 -0.38
C VAL A 462 -9.65 -9.33 0.20
N GLN A 463 -9.83 -8.23 -0.53
CA GLN A 463 -10.65 -7.12 -0.06
C GLN A 463 -12.13 -7.51 0.11
N GLN A 464 -12.68 -8.31 -0.81
CA GLN A 464 -14.04 -8.83 -0.70
C GLN A 464 -14.19 -9.72 0.55
N TYR A 465 -13.24 -10.62 0.80
CA TYR A 465 -13.22 -11.46 1.98
C TYR A 465 -13.16 -10.63 3.27
N PHE A 466 -12.37 -9.54 3.27
CA PHE A 466 -12.28 -8.63 4.41
C PHE A 466 -13.62 -7.96 4.73
N ILE A 467 -14.35 -7.51 3.71
CA ILE A 467 -15.68 -6.90 3.89
C ILE A 467 -16.65 -7.94 4.45
N HIS A 468 -16.75 -9.12 3.83
CA HIS A 468 -17.68 -10.17 4.24
C HIS A 468 -17.43 -10.67 5.67
N ASN A 469 -16.16 -10.72 6.11
CA ASN A 469 -15.78 -11.23 7.43
C ASN A 469 -15.51 -10.12 8.47
N GLY A 470 -15.79 -8.85 8.15
CA GLY A 470 -15.63 -7.74 9.10
C GLY A 470 -14.19 -7.42 9.50
N VAL A 471 -13.21 -7.72 8.64
CA VAL A 471 -11.78 -7.44 8.86
C VAL A 471 -11.53 -5.93 8.67
N ARG A 472 -11.70 -5.16 9.75
CA ARG A 472 -11.67 -3.69 9.74
C ARG A 472 -10.38 -3.06 10.27
N ASN A 473 -9.51 -3.86 10.88
CA ASN A 473 -8.29 -3.37 11.52
C ASN A 473 -7.01 -3.81 10.77
N PHE A 474 -7.16 -4.47 9.62
CA PHE A 474 -6.07 -4.89 8.75
C PHE A 474 -6.14 -4.17 7.41
N TYR A 475 -5.04 -3.57 6.97
CA TYR A 475 -4.94 -2.91 5.67
C TYR A 475 -4.61 -3.97 4.60
N SER A 476 -5.51 -4.14 3.63
CA SER A 476 -5.41 -5.15 2.57
C SER A 476 -4.38 -4.77 1.50
N VAL A 477 -4.07 -3.48 1.38
CA VAL A 477 -3.06 -2.96 0.46
C VAL A 477 -2.38 -1.73 1.08
N SER A 478 -1.06 -1.65 0.90
CA SER A 478 -0.24 -0.48 1.18
C SER A 478 0.30 0.08 -0.14
N ILE A 479 -0.46 1.00 -0.73
CA ILE A 479 -0.15 1.65 -2.00
C ILE A 479 1.15 2.43 -1.87
N SER A 480 2.18 2.05 -2.63
CA SER A 480 3.57 2.37 -2.27
C SER A 480 4.31 3.15 -3.36
N GLY A 481 4.77 4.35 -3.00
CA GLY A 481 5.73 5.16 -3.74
C GLY A 481 7.19 4.92 -3.38
N TYR A 482 7.49 4.29 -2.23
CA TYR A 482 8.86 4.11 -1.76
C TYR A 482 9.77 3.51 -2.85
N HIS A 483 9.37 2.37 -3.39
CA HIS A 483 10.12 1.65 -4.42
C HIS A 483 10.22 2.41 -5.75
N ILE A 484 9.22 3.23 -6.08
CA ILE A 484 9.22 4.09 -7.27
C ILE A 484 10.31 5.16 -7.14
N ALA A 485 10.43 5.78 -5.96
CA ALA A 485 11.48 6.76 -5.65
C ALA A 485 12.87 6.12 -5.58
N GLU A 486 13.01 5.00 -4.89
CA GLU A 486 14.29 4.30 -4.78
C GLU A 486 14.81 3.81 -6.15
N ALA A 487 13.92 3.55 -7.11
CA ALA A 487 14.29 3.17 -8.48
C ALA A 487 14.79 4.34 -9.34
N GLY A 488 14.47 5.59 -8.99
CA GLY A 488 14.68 6.68 -9.95
C GLY A 488 13.94 7.96 -9.68
N ALA A 489 12.68 7.83 -9.25
CA ALA A 489 11.73 8.92 -9.37
C ALA A 489 12.01 10.08 -8.41
N ASN A 490 11.81 11.30 -8.90
CA ASN A 490 11.76 12.49 -8.06
C ASN A 490 10.49 12.48 -7.17
N PRO A 491 10.39 13.39 -6.18
CA PRO A 491 9.27 13.39 -5.22
C PRO A 491 7.89 13.58 -5.89
N ILE A 492 7.81 14.39 -6.96
CA ILE A 492 6.56 14.68 -7.67
C ILE A 492 6.08 13.43 -8.40
N THR A 493 6.96 12.79 -9.18
CA THR A 493 6.65 11.56 -9.92
C THR A 493 6.30 10.42 -8.95
N GLN A 494 7.03 10.28 -7.84
CA GLN A 494 6.67 9.35 -6.78
C GLN A 494 5.23 9.58 -6.30
N LEU A 495 4.93 10.81 -5.85
CA LEU A 495 3.63 11.13 -5.25
C LEU A 495 2.49 10.92 -6.26
N ALA A 496 2.67 11.41 -7.49
CA ALA A 496 1.68 11.28 -8.55
C ALA A 496 1.40 9.82 -8.91
N PHE A 497 2.43 9.01 -9.16
CA PHE A 497 2.21 7.60 -9.50
C PHE A 497 1.58 6.82 -8.36
N THR A 498 1.97 7.12 -7.12
CA THR A 498 1.40 6.45 -5.94
C THR A 498 -0.08 6.77 -5.75
N LEU A 499 -0.47 8.04 -5.82
CA LEU A 499 -1.88 8.42 -5.70
C LEU A 499 -2.69 7.90 -6.89
N ALA A 500 -2.13 7.93 -8.10
CA ALA A 500 -2.78 7.38 -9.28
C ALA A 500 -3.03 5.86 -9.14
N ASN A 501 -2.04 5.11 -8.62
CA ASN A 501 -2.21 3.70 -8.28
C ASN A 501 -3.32 3.51 -7.23
N GLY A 502 -3.34 4.34 -6.20
CA GLY A 502 -4.39 4.31 -5.17
C GLY A 502 -5.79 4.53 -5.72
N PHE A 503 -5.98 5.53 -6.58
CA PHE A 503 -7.26 5.76 -7.26
C PHE A 503 -7.62 4.64 -8.24
N THR A 504 -6.63 3.95 -8.81
CA THR A 504 -6.87 2.77 -9.64
C THR A 504 -7.45 1.61 -8.82
N TYR A 505 -6.96 1.37 -7.60
CA TYR A 505 -7.59 0.41 -6.69
C TYR A 505 -9.00 0.83 -6.28
N VAL A 506 -9.25 2.13 -6.05
CA VAL A 506 -10.60 2.64 -5.76
C VAL A 506 -11.55 2.31 -6.91
N GLU A 507 -11.20 2.67 -8.15
CA GLU A 507 -12.02 2.37 -9.33
C GLU A 507 -12.20 0.86 -9.55
N TYR A 508 -11.16 0.06 -9.28
CA TYR A 508 -11.25 -1.39 -9.39
C TYR A 508 -12.20 -2.02 -8.36
N TYR A 509 -12.13 -1.58 -7.10
CA TYR A 509 -13.04 -2.11 -6.08
C TYR A 509 -14.48 -1.62 -6.28
N LEU A 510 -14.67 -0.41 -6.80
CA LEU A 510 -15.99 0.09 -7.23
C LEU A 510 -16.54 -0.73 -8.41
N SER A 511 -15.71 -1.10 -9.40
CA SER A 511 -16.15 -1.92 -10.54
C SER A 511 -16.58 -3.33 -10.11
N ARG A 512 -16.08 -3.82 -8.97
CA ARG A 512 -16.53 -5.06 -8.31
C ARG A 512 -17.77 -4.90 -7.44
N GLY A 513 -18.38 -3.71 -7.37
CA GLY A 513 -19.59 -3.45 -6.59
C GLY A 513 -19.36 -3.29 -5.08
N MET A 514 -18.13 -3.02 -4.64
CA MET A 514 -17.83 -2.78 -3.22
C MET A 514 -18.14 -1.32 -2.84
N ASP A 515 -18.68 -1.08 -1.63
CA ASP A 515 -18.88 0.28 -1.12
C ASP A 515 -17.53 0.89 -0.69
N ILE A 516 -17.24 2.10 -1.19
CA ILE A 516 -16.03 2.87 -0.85
C ILE A 516 -15.86 3.09 0.66
N ASN A 517 -16.94 3.12 1.41
CA ASN A 517 -16.92 3.30 2.85
C ASN A 517 -16.48 2.05 3.61
N ASP A 518 -16.59 0.87 2.98
CA ASP A 518 -16.18 -0.41 3.56
C ASP A 518 -14.70 -0.71 3.30
N PHE A 519 -14.16 -0.34 2.13
CA PHE A 519 -12.74 -0.58 1.80
C PHE A 519 -11.83 0.66 1.93
N GLY A 520 -12.34 1.88 1.72
CA GLY A 520 -11.53 3.11 1.76
C GLY A 520 -10.73 3.28 3.06
N PRO A 521 -11.31 3.04 4.26
CA PRO A 521 -10.58 3.10 5.52
C PRO A 521 -9.46 2.05 5.69
N ASN A 522 -9.47 0.99 4.87
CA ASN A 522 -8.50 -0.12 4.84
C ASN A 522 -7.40 0.08 3.78
N LEU A 523 -7.40 1.20 3.06
CA LEU A 523 -6.28 1.60 2.21
C LEU A 523 -5.20 2.29 3.06
N SER A 524 -3.95 1.83 2.92
CA SER A 524 -2.78 2.47 3.50
C SER A 524 -1.86 2.94 2.38
N PHE A 525 -1.05 3.96 2.65
CA PHE A 525 -0.05 4.48 1.72
C PHE A 525 1.36 4.34 2.29
N PHE A 526 2.36 4.34 1.41
CA PHE A 526 3.75 4.24 1.79
C PHE A 526 4.65 5.09 0.89
N PHE A 527 5.33 6.07 1.47
CA PHE A 527 6.21 7.01 0.75
C PHE A 527 7.67 6.89 1.21
N SER A 528 8.60 7.24 0.32
CA SER A 528 10.00 7.55 0.63
C SER A 528 10.13 9.03 1.00
N ASN A 529 11.03 9.35 1.94
CA ASN A 529 11.45 10.72 2.21
C ASN A 529 12.95 10.88 1.91
N GLY A 530 13.28 11.75 0.95
CA GLY A 530 14.65 12.15 0.62
C GLY A 530 14.98 13.57 1.07
N ILE A 531 15.90 14.21 0.37
CA ILE A 531 16.47 15.52 0.76
C ILE A 531 15.85 16.70 -0.02
N ASP A 532 15.30 16.44 -1.21
CA ASP A 532 14.62 17.42 -2.06
C ASP A 532 13.51 18.19 -1.31
N PRO A 533 13.30 19.49 -1.60
CA PRO A 533 12.39 20.34 -0.84
C PRO A 533 10.94 19.83 -0.83
N GLU A 534 10.48 19.18 -1.89
CA GLU A 534 9.11 18.65 -2.02
C GLU A 534 8.82 17.55 -0.98
N TYR A 535 9.84 16.87 -0.45
CA TYR A 535 9.67 15.89 0.63
C TYR A 535 9.19 16.53 1.94
N ALA A 536 9.36 17.84 2.12
CA ALA A 536 8.83 18.54 3.29
C ALA A 536 7.29 18.65 3.27
N VAL A 537 6.63 18.42 2.12
CA VAL A 537 5.17 18.58 1.95
C VAL A 537 4.47 17.36 1.34
N ILE A 538 5.18 16.27 1.09
CA ILE A 538 4.65 15.11 0.37
C ILE A 538 3.40 14.50 1.05
N GLY A 539 3.40 14.43 2.38
CA GLY A 539 2.32 13.82 3.16
C GLY A 539 1.07 14.70 3.22
N ARG A 540 1.23 15.99 3.49
CA ARG A 540 0.14 16.97 3.49
C ARG A 540 -0.52 17.12 2.12
N VAL A 541 0.26 17.14 1.03
CA VAL A 541 -0.29 17.18 -0.33
C VAL A 541 -1.07 15.90 -0.63
N ALA A 542 -0.52 14.73 -0.28
CA ALA A 542 -1.22 13.45 -0.45
C ALA A 542 -2.58 13.45 0.26
N ARG A 543 -2.63 13.92 1.51
CA ARG A 543 -3.88 14.00 2.29
C ARG A 543 -4.88 14.95 1.68
N ARG A 544 -4.44 16.15 1.27
CA ARG A 544 -5.30 17.18 0.69
C ARG A 544 -5.92 16.71 -0.62
N ILE A 545 -5.13 16.15 -1.53
CA ILE A 545 -5.61 15.61 -2.81
C ILE A 545 -6.63 14.50 -2.58
N TRP A 546 -6.29 13.53 -1.72
CA TRP A 546 -7.14 12.38 -1.42
C TRP A 546 -8.45 12.81 -0.76
N ALA A 547 -8.40 13.66 0.26
CA ALA A 547 -9.60 14.11 0.97
C ALA A 547 -10.56 14.85 0.03
N LYS A 548 -10.06 15.80 -0.78
CA LYS A 548 -10.86 16.53 -1.78
C LYS A 548 -11.55 15.56 -2.75
N ALA A 549 -10.79 14.63 -3.33
CA ALA A 549 -11.30 13.64 -4.26
C ALA A 549 -12.36 12.74 -3.62
N LEU A 550 -12.05 12.11 -2.48
CA LEU A 550 -12.95 11.17 -1.81
C LEU A 550 -14.24 11.85 -1.35
N ALA A 551 -14.17 13.09 -0.87
CA ALA A 551 -15.34 13.82 -0.42
C ALA A 551 -16.21 14.32 -1.58
N LYS A 552 -15.60 14.88 -2.63
CA LYS A 552 -16.33 15.64 -3.66
C LYS A 552 -16.60 14.85 -4.93
N LYS A 553 -15.70 13.94 -5.33
CA LYS A 553 -15.90 13.06 -6.49
C LYS A 553 -16.63 11.77 -6.12
N TYR A 554 -16.23 11.14 -5.02
CA TYR A 554 -16.75 9.82 -4.63
C TYR A 554 -17.81 9.86 -3.53
N ALA A 555 -18.11 11.03 -2.97
CA ALA A 555 -19.09 11.21 -1.88
C ALA A 555 -18.85 10.29 -0.67
N ALA A 556 -17.58 9.95 -0.41
CA ALA A 556 -17.19 9.04 0.65
C ALA A 556 -17.29 9.70 2.03
N ASN A 557 -17.51 8.90 3.07
CA ASN A 557 -17.60 9.39 4.44
C ASN A 557 -16.23 9.88 4.97
N PRO A 558 -16.20 10.62 6.10
CA PRO A 558 -14.95 11.15 6.66
C PRO A 558 -13.85 10.11 6.90
N ARG A 559 -14.18 8.85 7.23
CA ARG A 559 -13.17 7.81 7.48
C ARG A 559 -12.46 7.36 6.22
N ALA A 560 -13.13 7.34 5.07
CA ALA A 560 -12.53 7.01 3.78
C ALA A 560 -11.68 8.17 3.21
N GLN A 561 -11.98 9.40 3.62
CA GLN A 561 -11.20 10.61 3.26
C GLN A 561 -9.85 10.70 3.98
N MET A 562 -9.63 9.92 5.05
CA MET A 562 -8.43 9.97 5.88
C MET A 562 -7.30 9.12 5.29
N LEU A 563 -6.42 9.72 4.48
CA LEU A 563 -5.24 9.05 3.93
C LEU A 563 -4.18 8.82 5.02
N LYS A 564 -4.05 7.56 5.45
CA LYS A 564 -3.01 7.12 6.37
C LYS A 564 -1.79 6.66 5.59
N TYR A 565 -0.61 7.05 6.05
CA TYR A 565 0.62 6.65 5.38
C TYR A 565 1.76 6.32 6.34
N HIS A 566 2.61 5.43 5.86
CA HIS A 566 3.95 5.16 6.36
C HIS A 566 4.96 6.01 5.57
N ILE A 567 5.99 6.51 6.25
CA ILE A 567 7.21 7.02 5.61
C ILE A 567 8.39 6.15 5.97
N GLN A 568 9.25 5.89 5.00
CA GLN A 568 10.60 5.38 5.19
C GLN A 568 11.60 6.41 4.64
N THR A 569 12.68 6.65 5.38
CA THR A 569 13.81 7.47 4.90
C THR A 569 14.43 6.85 3.65
N SER A 570 14.92 7.64 2.70
CA SER A 570 15.40 7.14 1.41
C SER A 570 16.70 6.35 1.55
N GLY A 571 16.71 5.09 1.11
CA GLY A 571 17.92 4.27 1.03
C GLY A 571 18.91 4.79 -0.01
N ARG A 572 18.41 5.31 -1.14
CA ARG A 572 19.20 5.87 -2.25
C ARG A 572 20.00 7.12 -1.85
N SER A 573 19.52 7.85 -0.84
CA SER A 573 20.23 8.99 -0.27
C SER A 573 21.41 8.60 0.62
N LEU A 574 21.52 7.32 0.99
CA LEU A 574 22.58 6.80 1.85
C LEU A 574 23.70 6.21 0.99
N HIS A 575 24.94 6.45 1.40
CA HIS A 575 26.11 6.13 0.58
C HIS A 575 27.05 5.17 1.29
N ALA A 576 27.76 4.35 0.52
CA ALA A 576 28.72 3.38 1.04
C ALA A 576 30.06 4.01 1.45
N GLN A 577 30.28 5.26 1.03
CA GLN A 577 31.38 6.10 1.47
C GLN A 577 30.93 7.03 2.59
N GLU A 578 31.82 7.28 3.56
CA GLU A 578 31.55 8.14 4.72
C GLU A 578 30.20 7.81 5.39
N ILE A 579 29.98 6.52 5.68
CA ILE A 579 28.68 5.99 6.12
C ILE A 579 28.14 6.67 7.38
N ASP A 580 29.00 7.25 8.22
CA ASP A 580 28.55 8.00 9.40
C ASP A 580 27.74 9.26 9.03
N PHE A 581 27.91 9.82 7.83
CA PHE A 581 27.10 10.95 7.36
C PHE A 581 25.66 10.54 7.05
N ASN A 582 25.38 9.24 6.91
CA ASN A 582 24.04 8.75 6.64
C ASN A 582 23.09 9.00 7.81
N ASP A 583 23.55 8.94 9.07
CA ASP A 583 22.72 9.29 10.23
C ASP A 583 22.22 10.74 10.19
N ILE A 584 23.03 11.66 9.66
CA ILE A 584 22.66 13.07 9.50
C ILE A 584 21.52 13.19 8.48
N ARG A 585 21.65 12.52 7.32
CA ARG A 585 20.62 12.51 6.26
C ARG A 585 19.32 11.90 6.78
N THR A 586 19.40 10.73 7.41
CA THR A 586 18.25 10.03 8.00
C THR A 586 17.57 10.89 9.07
N THR A 587 18.33 11.64 9.88
CA THR A 587 17.77 12.54 10.90
C THR A 587 16.93 13.66 10.28
N LEU A 588 17.42 14.30 9.21
CA LEU A 588 16.68 15.36 8.52
C LEU A 588 15.41 14.83 7.84
N GLN A 589 15.50 13.67 7.21
CA GLN A 589 14.36 13.00 6.56
C GLN A 589 13.28 12.59 7.56
N ALA A 590 13.70 12.05 8.71
CA ALA A 590 12.83 11.71 9.83
C ALA A 590 12.15 12.95 10.42
N LEU A 591 12.86 14.08 10.49
CA LEU A 591 12.31 15.34 10.99
C LEU A 591 11.16 15.84 10.10
N TYR A 592 11.35 15.86 8.78
CA TYR A 592 10.27 16.18 7.83
C TYR A 592 9.07 15.27 8.03
N ALA A 593 9.29 13.95 8.13
CA ALA A 593 8.21 12.99 8.31
C ALA A 593 7.40 13.22 9.61
N ILE A 594 8.07 13.57 10.72
CA ILE A 594 7.43 13.80 12.03
C ILE A 594 6.72 15.16 12.07
N TYR A 595 7.31 16.19 11.47
CA TYR A 595 6.72 17.53 11.36
C TYR A 595 5.49 17.54 10.46
N ASP A 596 5.49 16.77 9.38
CA ASP A 596 4.32 16.57 8.50
C ASP A 596 3.34 15.51 9.02
N ASN A 597 3.46 15.13 10.30
CA ASN A 597 2.48 14.32 11.01
C ASN A 597 2.19 12.94 10.37
N CYS A 598 3.25 12.21 10.00
CA CYS A 598 3.17 10.83 9.51
C CYS A 598 2.53 9.85 10.52
N ASN A 599 1.91 8.77 10.05
CA ASN A 599 1.24 7.80 10.92
C ASN A 599 2.15 6.65 11.37
N SER A 600 3.25 6.42 10.64
CA SER A 600 4.26 5.42 10.95
C SER A 600 5.58 5.81 10.28
N LEU A 601 6.71 5.61 10.94
CA LEU A 601 8.04 5.98 10.43
C LEU A 601 9.04 4.82 10.55
N HIS A 602 9.77 4.57 9.47
CA HIS A 602 10.98 3.77 9.45
C HIS A 602 12.19 4.67 9.18
N THR A 603 13.24 4.47 9.97
CA THR A 603 14.53 5.14 9.83
C THR A 603 15.55 4.09 9.43
N ASN A 604 16.18 4.29 8.27
CA ASN A 604 17.23 3.41 7.78
C ASN A 604 18.46 3.52 8.67
N ALA A 605 19.27 2.48 8.66
CA ALA A 605 20.49 2.45 9.43
C ALA A 605 21.65 3.08 8.65
N TYR A 606 22.70 3.53 9.35
CA TYR A 606 23.78 4.27 8.71
C TYR A 606 24.60 3.39 7.72
N ASP A 607 24.58 2.08 7.90
CA ASP A 607 25.24 1.06 7.08
C ASP A 607 24.35 0.46 5.97
N GLU A 608 23.17 1.05 5.71
CA GLU A 608 22.17 0.60 4.71
C GLU A 608 22.78 0.29 3.33
N ALA A 609 23.72 1.12 2.87
CA ALA A 609 24.34 0.98 1.55
C ALA A 609 25.25 -0.26 1.43
N ILE A 610 25.50 -0.98 2.52
CA ILE A 610 26.47 -2.07 2.61
C ILE A 610 25.80 -3.40 2.99
N THR A 611 25.06 -3.44 4.11
CA THR A 611 24.53 -4.69 4.69
C THR A 611 23.21 -4.46 5.43
N THR A 612 22.51 -5.55 5.73
CA THR A 612 21.36 -5.53 6.66
C THR A 612 21.81 -5.03 8.05
N PRO A 613 20.99 -4.23 8.76
CA PRO A 613 21.41 -3.59 10.01
C PRO A 613 21.80 -4.56 11.14
N THR A 614 22.98 -4.32 11.72
CA THR A 614 23.44 -4.95 12.98
C THR A 614 22.58 -4.51 14.17
N GLU A 615 22.75 -5.15 15.33
CA GLU A 615 22.08 -4.72 16.57
C GLU A 615 22.52 -3.31 16.99
N GLU A 616 23.77 -2.92 16.71
CA GLU A 616 24.27 -1.58 17.00
C GLU A 616 23.67 -0.55 16.02
N SER A 617 23.68 -0.87 14.72
CA SER A 617 23.19 0.04 13.68
C SER A 617 21.68 0.29 13.80
N VAL A 618 20.89 -0.74 14.10
CA VAL A 618 19.44 -0.58 14.31
C VAL A 618 19.14 0.28 15.54
N ARG A 619 19.97 0.23 16.59
CA ARG A 619 19.81 1.09 17.78
C ARG A 619 20.06 2.55 17.45
N ARG A 620 21.07 2.88 16.62
CA ARG A 620 21.30 4.25 16.13
C ARG A 620 20.10 4.76 15.33
N ALA A 621 19.62 3.95 14.39
CA ALA A 621 18.43 4.27 13.60
C ALA A 621 17.19 4.53 14.49
N MET A 622 16.94 3.70 15.49
CA MET A 622 15.84 3.90 16.45
C MET A 622 16.03 5.16 17.29
N ALA A 623 17.26 5.46 17.72
CA ALA A 623 17.57 6.62 18.53
C ALA A 623 17.19 7.93 17.82
N ILE A 624 17.31 8.01 16.49
CA ILE A 624 16.87 9.19 15.72
C ILE A 624 15.40 9.52 16.01
N GLN A 625 14.50 8.53 15.91
CA GLN A 625 13.08 8.75 16.18
C GLN A 625 12.82 9.08 17.65
N LEU A 626 13.52 8.41 18.57
CA LEU A 626 13.37 8.63 20.00
C LEU A 626 13.82 10.05 20.39
N ILE A 627 14.96 10.52 19.90
CA ILE A 627 15.47 11.88 20.15
C ILE A 627 14.49 12.92 19.61
N ILE A 628 14.00 12.76 18.37
CA ILE A 628 13.04 13.72 17.80
C ILE A 628 11.74 13.75 18.63
N ASN A 629 11.16 12.59 18.97
CA ASN A 629 9.87 12.56 19.68
C ASN A 629 9.99 12.94 21.17
N ARG A 630 11.10 12.61 21.83
CA ARG A 630 11.25 12.75 23.28
C ARG A 630 12.03 14.01 23.68
N GLU A 631 13.12 14.32 22.99
CA GLU A 631 14.08 15.37 23.38
C GLU A 631 13.90 16.68 22.60
N LEU A 632 13.64 16.62 21.28
CA LEU A 632 13.55 17.82 20.44
C LEU A 632 12.34 18.69 20.85
N GLY A 633 12.62 19.86 21.42
CA GLY A 633 11.58 20.72 22.03
C GLY A 633 10.50 21.19 21.05
N LEU A 634 10.83 21.51 19.80
CA LEU A 634 9.84 21.96 18.81
C LEU A 634 8.89 20.83 18.39
N ALA A 635 9.30 19.56 18.49
CA ALA A 635 8.44 18.42 18.17
C ALA A 635 7.31 18.19 19.21
N LYS A 636 7.29 18.95 20.32
CA LYS A 636 6.12 19.03 21.21
C LYS A 636 4.95 19.79 20.59
N ASN A 637 5.21 20.63 19.58
CA ASN A 637 4.18 21.13 18.67
C ASN A 637 3.97 20.13 17.53
N GLU A 638 2.71 19.88 17.21
CA GLU A 638 2.26 18.84 16.28
C GLU A 638 1.85 19.40 14.91
N ASN A 639 1.86 20.72 14.74
CA ASN A 639 1.61 21.40 13.48
C ASN A 639 2.65 22.48 13.12
N PRO A 640 3.97 22.22 13.28
CA PRO A 640 4.99 23.27 13.16
C PRO A 640 5.18 23.80 11.74
N LEU A 641 4.62 23.10 10.75
CA LEU A 641 4.69 23.47 9.34
C LEU A 641 3.60 24.47 8.92
N GLN A 642 2.49 24.58 9.65
CA GLN A 642 1.38 25.46 9.26
C GLN A 642 1.75 26.94 9.45
N GLY A 643 1.39 27.78 8.48
CA GLY A 643 1.70 29.21 8.49
C GLY A 643 3.09 29.58 7.96
N ALA A 644 3.94 28.60 7.63
CA ALA A 644 5.23 28.85 7.00
C ALA A 644 5.04 29.08 5.50
N PHE A 645 5.39 30.28 5.02
CA PHE A 645 5.14 30.70 3.62
C PHE A 645 5.71 29.71 2.58
N ILE A 646 6.93 29.22 2.79
CA ILE A 646 7.53 28.25 1.87
C ILE A 646 6.81 26.89 1.88
N ILE A 647 6.23 26.49 3.01
CA ILE A 647 5.48 25.24 3.09
C ILE A 647 4.15 25.39 2.35
N GLU A 648 3.45 26.50 2.53
CA GLU A 648 2.20 26.78 1.81
C GLU A 648 2.44 26.80 0.29
N GLU A 649 3.46 27.55 -0.15
CA GLU A 649 3.86 27.63 -1.57
C GLU A 649 4.24 26.25 -2.14
N LEU A 650 5.10 25.50 -1.44
CA LEU A 650 5.48 24.15 -1.89
C LEU A 650 4.29 23.20 -1.92
N THR A 651 3.36 23.30 -0.97
CA THR A 651 2.17 22.45 -0.95
C THR A 651 1.32 22.70 -2.20
N ASP A 652 1.12 23.96 -2.60
CA ASP A 652 0.34 24.32 -3.78
C ASP A 652 1.08 23.94 -5.09
N LEU A 653 2.39 24.19 -5.18
CA LEU A 653 3.21 23.82 -6.34
C LEU A 653 3.22 22.31 -6.57
N VAL A 654 3.42 21.52 -5.50
CA VAL A 654 3.47 20.06 -5.60
C VAL A 654 2.07 19.49 -5.88
N GLU A 655 1.00 20.05 -5.28
CA GLU A 655 -0.38 19.63 -5.59
C GLU A 655 -0.67 19.80 -7.09
N GLU A 656 -0.44 20.98 -7.67
CA GLU A 656 -0.73 21.22 -9.09
C GLU A 656 0.17 20.37 -10.02
N ALA A 657 1.43 20.15 -9.66
CA ALA A 657 2.32 19.28 -10.43
C ALA A 657 1.81 17.82 -10.45
N VAL A 658 1.29 17.32 -9.34
CA VAL A 658 0.66 15.99 -9.26
C VAL A 658 -0.61 15.93 -10.10
N LEU A 659 -1.49 16.93 -10.02
CA LEU A 659 -2.73 16.96 -10.81
C LEU A 659 -2.46 17.06 -12.32
N THR A 660 -1.40 17.74 -12.73
CA THR A 660 -0.94 17.77 -14.13
C THR A 660 -0.44 16.39 -14.57
N GLU A 661 0.25 15.67 -13.70
CA GLU A 661 0.72 14.32 -14.01
C GLU A 661 -0.45 13.32 -14.14
N PHE A 662 -1.52 13.49 -13.34
CA PHE A 662 -2.77 12.73 -13.51
C PHE A 662 -3.40 12.91 -14.90
N ASP A 663 -3.36 14.12 -15.45
CA ASP A 663 -3.87 14.40 -16.79
C ASP A 663 -3.03 13.68 -17.87
N ARG A 664 -1.70 13.68 -17.73
CA ARG A 664 -0.80 12.94 -18.64
C ARG A 664 -1.02 11.43 -18.60
N ILE A 665 -1.27 10.86 -17.42
CA ILE A 665 -1.60 9.44 -17.28
C ILE A 665 -2.97 9.14 -17.92
N THR A 666 -3.94 10.04 -17.77
CA THR A 666 -5.27 9.90 -18.40
C THR A 666 -5.20 9.84 -19.92
N GLU A 667 -4.39 10.69 -20.55
CA GLU A 667 -4.18 10.69 -22.01
C GLU A 667 -3.67 9.34 -22.54
N ARG A 668 -3.08 8.52 -21.67
CA ARG A 668 -2.55 7.19 -21.98
C ARG A 668 -3.51 6.05 -21.61
N GLY A 669 -4.75 6.36 -21.22
CA GLY A 669 -5.75 5.37 -20.82
C GLY A 669 -5.71 4.99 -19.34
N GLY A 670 -5.34 5.93 -18.47
CA GLY A 670 -5.20 5.71 -17.03
C GLY A 670 -3.93 4.93 -16.69
N VAL A 671 -3.80 4.47 -15.44
CA VAL A 671 -2.58 3.79 -14.97
C VAL A 671 -2.25 2.55 -15.79
N LEU A 672 -3.25 1.70 -16.05
CA LEU A 672 -3.06 0.45 -16.79
C LEU A 672 -2.66 0.72 -18.25
N GLY A 673 -3.30 1.68 -18.93
CA GLY A 673 -2.92 2.06 -20.29
C GLY A 673 -1.53 2.70 -20.36
N ALA A 674 -1.16 3.50 -19.37
CA ALA A 674 0.18 4.05 -19.25
C ALA A 674 1.24 2.94 -19.05
N MET A 675 0.93 1.91 -18.24
CA MET A 675 1.79 0.73 -18.04
C MET A 675 1.97 -0.08 -19.34
N GLU A 676 0.94 -0.24 -20.16
CA GLU A 676 1.04 -0.91 -21.46
C GLU A 676 2.04 -0.21 -22.41
N THR A 677 2.19 1.11 -22.29
CA THR A 677 3.17 1.91 -23.04
C THR A 677 4.48 2.15 -22.28
N MET A 678 4.64 1.52 -21.10
CA MET A 678 5.77 1.67 -20.18
C MET A 678 6.04 3.10 -19.69
N TYR A 679 5.05 3.99 -19.75
CA TYR A 679 5.25 5.41 -19.46
C TYR A 679 5.90 5.64 -18.09
N GLN A 680 5.35 5.02 -17.05
CA GLN A 680 5.88 5.16 -15.70
C GLN A 680 7.32 4.68 -15.61
N ARG A 681 7.60 3.48 -16.13
CA ARG A 681 8.93 2.86 -16.08
C ARG A 681 9.98 3.70 -16.82
N SER A 682 9.66 4.16 -18.03
CA SER A 682 10.55 5.02 -18.82
C SER A 682 10.83 6.34 -18.09
N LYS A 683 9.80 6.99 -17.55
CA LYS A 683 9.97 8.25 -16.82
C LYS A 683 10.85 8.08 -15.57
N ILE A 684 10.65 7.01 -14.80
CA ILE A 684 11.49 6.69 -13.63
C ILE A 684 12.95 6.50 -14.05
N GLN A 685 13.20 5.80 -15.16
CA GLN A 685 14.55 5.57 -15.68
C GLN A 685 15.22 6.86 -16.19
N GLU A 686 14.47 7.73 -16.86
CA GLU A 686 14.93 9.03 -17.33
C GLU A 686 15.33 9.93 -16.14
N GLU A 687 14.48 10.01 -15.11
CA GLU A 687 14.76 10.76 -13.88
C GLU A 687 15.96 10.17 -13.11
N SER A 688 16.06 8.84 -13.07
CA SER A 688 17.21 8.14 -12.47
C SER A 688 18.52 8.49 -13.17
N LEU A 689 18.53 8.44 -14.50
CA LEU A 689 19.71 8.74 -15.31
C LEU A 689 20.11 10.21 -15.17
N TYR A 690 19.13 11.12 -15.12
CA TYR A 690 19.38 12.54 -14.87
C TYR A 690 20.07 12.75 -13.51
N TYR A 691 19.54 12.17 -12.43
CA TYR A 691 20.16 12.25 -11.10
C TYR A 691 21.59 11.68 -11.08
N GLU A 692 21.80 10.47 -11.61
CA GLU A 692 23.13 9.86 -11.61
C GLU A 692 24.12 10.68 -12.46
N THR A 693 23.66 11.27 -13.57
CA THR A 693 24.49 12.16 -14.39
C THR A 693 24.96 13.35 -13.56
N LEU A 694 24.05 14.08 -12.89
CA LEU A 694 24.43 15.25 -12.07
C LEU A 694 25.33 14.88 -10.88
N LYS A 695 25.07 13.72 -10.26
CA LYS A 695 25.89 13.19 -9.17
C LYS A 695 27.30 12.86 -9.64
N HIS A 696 27.46 12.27 -10.83
CA HIS A 696 28.76 11.91 -11.38
C HIS A 696 29.53 13.11 -11.96
N THR A 697 28.85 14.10 -12.56
CA THR A 697 29.49 15.34 -13.03
C THR A 697 29.88 16.26 -11.88
N GLY A 698 29.24 16.11 -10.72
CA GLY A 698 29.45 16.97 -9.55
C GLY A 698 28.57 18.22 -9.52
N GLU A 699 27.69 18.40 -10.51
CA GLU A 699 26.71 19.50 -10.56
C GLU A 699 25.68 19.39 -9.42
N PHE A 700 25.38 18.16 -8.99
CA PHE A 700 24.60 17.91 -7.78
C PHE A 700 25.53 17.49 -6.63
N PRO A 701 25.75 18.37 -5.63
CA PRO A 701 26.75 18.12 -4.59
C PRO A 701 26.29 17.06 -3.60
N ILE A 702 27.11 16.01 -3.45
CA ILE A 702 26.94 14.95 -2.46
C ILE A 702 28.16 14.90 -1.55
N ILE A 703 27.96 15.35 -0.31
CA ILE A 703 28.99 15.43 0.73
C ILE A 703 29.56 14.04 1.04
N GLY A 704 30.88 13.91 0.95
CA GLY A 704 31.60 12.66 1.17
C GLY A 704 31.64 11.75 -0.06
N VAL A 705 31.02 12.11 -1.19
CA VAL A 705 31.00 11.29 -2.43
C VAL A 705 31.68 12.02 -3.59
N ASN A 706 31.15 13.16 -4.03
CA ASN A 706 31.72 13.95 -5.13
C ASN A 706 32.33 15.29 -4.67
N THR A 707 32.05 15.71 -3.44
CA THR A 707 32.62 16.90 -2.81
C THR A 707 32.83 16.68 -1.31
N PHE A 708 33.64 17.51 -0.66
CA PHE A 708 34.04 17.36 0.75
C PHE A 708 34.62 15.96 1.04
N LEU A 709 35.63 15.56 0.26
CA LEU A 709 36.30 14.28 0.40
C LEU A 709 37.36 14.33 1.50
N SER A 710 37.64 13.20 2.15
CA SER A 710 38.72 13.10 3.12
C SER A 710 40.11 13.28 2.45
N SER A 711 41.16 13.48 3.25
CA SER A 711 42.55 13.50 2.77
C SER A 711 43.00 12.18 2.12
N LYS A 712 42.24 11.09 2.35
CA LYS A 712 42.44 9.77 1.73
C LYS A 712 41.48 9.52 0.56
N GLY A 713 40.74 10.53 0.10
CA GLY A 713 39.67 10.39 -0.87
C GLY A 713 38.37 9.93 -0.22
N SER A 714 37.60 9.07 -0.90
CA SER A 714 36.31 8.55 -0.43
C SER A 714 36.23 7.02 -0.66
N PRO A 715 36.95 6.23 0.16
CA PRO A 715 36.96 4.79 0.02
C PRO A 715 35.64 4.18 0.50
N THR A 716 35.16 3.16 -0.21
CA THR A 716 34.06 2.33 0.26
C THR A 716 34.49 1.55 1.50
N ILE A 717 33.69 1.63 2.56
CA ILE A 717 33.97 0.90 3.80
C ILE A 717 33.54 -0.56 3.62
N LEU A 718 34.46 -1.50 3.85
CA LEU A 718 34.10 -2.92 3.92
C LEU A 718 33.56 -3.22 5.32
N PRO A 719 32.37 -3.82 5.43
CA PRO A 719 31.78 -4.14 6.73
C PRO A 719 32.62 -5.21 7.44
N LYS A 720 32.80 -5.06 8.75
CA LYS A 720 33.50 -6.08 9.57
C LYS A 720 32.67 -7.34 9.76
N GLU A 721 31.35 -7.19 9.72
CA GLU A 721 30.37 -8.26 9.89
C GLU A 721 29.33 -8.12 8.78
N VAL A 722 29.06 -9.22 8.07
CA VAL A 722 27.97 -9.30 7.10
C VAL A 722 26.97 -10.29 7.64
N ILE A 723 25.73 -9.84 7.78
CA ILE A 723 24.69 -10.67 8.35
C ILE A 723 24.00 -11.48 7.23
N ARG A 724 24.08 -12.81 7.33
CA ARG A 724 23.53 -13.78 6.37
C ARG A 724 22.95 -15.00 7.10
N ALA A 725 22.10 -15.75 6.41
CA ALA A 725 21.60 -17.03 6.89
C ALA A 725 22.71 -18.07 7.01
N THR A 726 22.69 -18.86 8.09
CA THR A 726 23.64 -19.95 8.29
C THR A 726 23.25 -21.19 7.47
N GLU A 727 24.20 -22.11 7.28
CA GLU A 727 23.95 -23.38 6.59
C GLU A 727 22.86 -24.19 7.33
N GLU A 728 22.90 -24.20 8.66
CA GLU A 728 21.94 -24.93 9.50
C GLU A 728 20.52 -24.38 9.33
N GLU A 729 20.35 -23.06 9.26
CA GLU A 729 19.05 -22.42 9.03
C GLU A 729 18.46 -22.85 7.67
N LYS A 730 19.29 -22.91 6.63
CA LYS A 730 18.85 -23.30 5.28
C LYS A 730 18.46 -24.77 5.21
N GLN A 731 19.31 -25.65 5.73
CA GLN A 731 19.05 -27.09 5.76
C GLN A 731 17.80 -27.41 6.58
N TYR A 732 17.57 -26.69 7.68
CA TYR A 732 16.36 -26.84 8.48
C TYR A 732 15.09 -26.48 7.69
N GLN A 733 15.07 -25.34 6.99
CA GLN A 733 13.93 -24.95 6.15
C GLN A 733 13.61 -26.00 5.08
N ILE A 734 14.64 -26.58 4.43
CA ILE A 734 14.47 -27.63 3.41
C ILE A 734 13.94 -28.93 4.05
N LYS A 735 14.51 -29.36 5.18
CA LYS A 735 14.03 -30.56 5.90
C LYS A 735 12.58 -30.40 6.34
N MET A 736 12.23 -29.26 6.93
CA MET A 736 10.88 -28.97 7.40
C MET A 736 9.86 -29.00 6.25
N LEU A 737 10.21 -28.45 5.10
CA LEU A 737 9.37 -28.52 3.90
C LEU A 737 9.14 -29.97 3.43
N ALA A 738 10.18 -30.81 3.44
CA ALA A 738 10.05 -32.22 3.08
C ALA A 738 9.11 -32.97 4.05
N GLU A 739 9.20 -32.70 5.36
CA GLU A 739 8.27 -33.24 6.37
C GLU A 739 6.84 -32.76 6.14
N LEU A 740 6.64 -31.48 5.75
CA LEU A 740 5.32 -30.94 5.41
C LEU A 740 4.70 -31.71 4.23
N TYR A 741 5.47 -31.93 3.17
CA TYR A 741 5.01 -32.69 2.00
C TYR A 741 4.63 -34.13 2.36
N ALA A 742 5.46 -34.80 3.16
CA ALA A 742 5.16 -36.15 3.64
C ALA A 742 3.90 -36.20 4.52
N THR A 743 3.68 -35.17 5.36
CA THR A 743 2.58 -35.15 6.33
C THR A 743 1.23 -34.76 5.70
N LYS A 744 1.24 -33.76 4.81
CA LYS A 744 0.04 -33.03 4.35
C LYS A 744 -0.18 -33.08 2.83
N GLY A 745 0.64 -33.84 2.08
CA GLY A 745 0.63 -33.87 0.61
C GLY A 745 -0.75 -34.05 -0.03
N ASP A 746 -1.53 -35.02 0.41
CA ASP A 746 -2.87 -35.28 -0.15
C ASP A 746 -3.84 -34.12 0.08
N GLN A 747 -3.85 -33.57 1.31
CA GLN A 747 -4.71 -32.44 1.68
C GLN A 747 -4.31 -31.17 0.92
N ALA A 748 -3.01 -30.96 0.71
CA ALA A 748 -2.50 -29.86 -0.10
C ALA A 748 -2.96 -29.98 -1.56
N GLN A 749 -2.88 -31.16 -2.16
CA GLN A 749 -3.35 -31.38 -3.54
C GLN A 749 -4.85 -31.13 -3.70
N ASP A 750 -5.67 -31.60 -2.76
CA ASP A 750 -7.11 -31.35 -2.79
C ASP A 750 -7.45 -29.86 -2.65
N GLY A 751 -6.78 -29.15 -1.74
CA GLY A 751 -6.95 -27.70 -1.57
C GLY A 751 -6.52 -26.93 -2.82
N ILE A 752 -5.38 -27.28 -3.40
CA ILE A 752 -4.87 -26.68 -4.64
C ILE A 752 -5.88 -26.79 -5.79
N ARG A 753 -6.51 -27.96 -5.97
CA ARG A 753 -7.55 -28.13 -7.01
C ARG A 753 -8.74 -27.20 -6.77
N LYS A 754 -9.15 -26.98 -5.53
CA LYS A 754 -10.24 -26.04 -5.19
C LYS A 754 -9.87 -24.59 -5.50
N VAL A 755 -8.63 -24.20 -5.19
CA VAL A 755 -8.12 -22.86 -5.53
C VAL A 755 -8.08 -22.66 -7.06
N GLN A 756 -7.61 -23.66 -7.81
CA GLN A 756 -7.60 -23.63 -9.26
C GLN A 756 -9.01 -23.55 -9.85
N ASP A 757 -9.94 -24.36 -9.33
CA ASP A 757 -11.35 -24.33 -9.73
C ASP A 757 -12.00 -22.97 -9.41
N ALA A 758 -11.71 -22.37 -8.26
CA ALA A 758 -12.16 -21.02 -7.92
C ALA A 758 -11.62 -19.96 -8.89
N ALA A 759 -10.35 -20.08 -9.29
CA ALA A 759 -9.73 -19.21 -10.28
C ALA A 759 -10.46 -19.30 -11.63
N ILE A 760 -10.67 -20.52 -12.15
CA ILE A 760 -11.33 -20.79 -13.44
C ILE A 760 -12.79 -20.32 -13.44
N ASN A 761 -13.54 -20.61 -12.37
CA ASN A 761 -14.97 -20.31 -12.29
C ASN A 761 -15.28 -18.89 -11.77
N ASN A 762 -14.31 -17.98 -11.77
CA ASN A 762 -14.49 -16.60 -11.30
C ASN A 762 -15.03 -16.47 -9.86
N ARG A 763 -14.71 -17.43 -8.98
CA ARG A 763 -15.03 -17.40 -7.55
C ARG A 763 -13.90 -16.75 -6.75
N ASN A 764 -14.17 -16.45 -5.48
CA ASN A 764 -13.20 -15.83 -4.57
C ASN A 764 -12.08 -16.83 -4.23
N MET A 765 -10.87 -16.58 -4.70
CA MET A 765 -9.73 -17.48 -4.48
C MET A 765 -9.20 -17.41 -3.04
N PHE A 766 -9.31 -16.24 -2.39
CA PHE A 766 -8.75 -16.05 -1.06
C PHE A 766 -9.48 -16.86 0.02
N GLU A 767 -10.78 -17.11 -0.17
CA GLU A 767 -11.55 -18.01 0.69
C GLU A 767 -10.98 -19.45 0.67
N GLU A 768 -10.64 -19.97 -0.51
CA GLU A 768 -10.01 -21.29 -0.64
C GLU A 768 -8.53 -21.28 -0.20
N LEU A 769 -7.83 -20.16 -0.36
CA LEU A 769 -6.45 -19.99 0.14
C LEU A 769 -6.40 -20.06 1.67
N MET A 770 -7.37 -19.50 2.38
CA MET A 770 -7.45 -19.58 3.84
C MET A 770 -7.46 -21.02 4.37
N GLU A 771 -8.00 -21.97 3.59
CA GLU A 771 -8.04 -23.38 3.94
C GLU A 771 -6.83 -24.14 3.37
N THR A 772 -6.45 -23.87 2.12
CA THR A 772 -5.34 -24.55 1.44
C THR A 772 -3.99 -24.26 2.09
N CYS A 773 -3.76 -23.02 2.51
CA CYS A 773 -2.52 -22.58 3.16
C CYS A 773 -2.31 -23.19 4.57
N LYS A 774 -3.27 -23.94 5.12
CA LYS A 774 -3.06 -24.75 6.33
C LYS A 774 -2.20 -25.99 6.06
N HIS A 775 -2.09 -26.40 4.79
CA HIS A 775 -1.54 -27.71 4.40
C HIS A 775 -0.51 -27.62 3.27
N ALA A 776 -0.65 -26.64 2.37
CA ALA A 776 0.24 -26.45 1.23
C ALA A 776 1.37 -25.46 1.54
N SER A 777 2.52 -25.66 0.90
CA SER A 777 3.60 -24.69 0.89
C SER A 777 3.31 -23.52 -0.06
N LEU A 778 4.09 -22.45 0.10
CA LEU A 778 4.06 -21.27 -0.74
C LEU A 778 4.30 -21.59 -2.22
N GLY A 779 5.32 -22.38 -2.51
CA GLY A 779 5.69 -22.78 -3.87
C GLY A 779 4.68 -23.71 -4.53
N GLN A 780 4.07 -24.63 -3.78
CA GLN A 780 2.99 -25.48 -4.28
C GLN A 780 1.80 -24.64 -4.77
N VAL A 781 1.33 -23.70 -3.95
CA VAL A 781 0.20 -22.82 -4.30
C VAL A 781 0.56 -21.90 -5.47
N THR A 782 1.75 -21.29 -5.43
CA THR A 782 2.21 -20.37 -6.49
C THR A 782 2.29 -21.07 -7.84
N LYS A 783 2.90 -22.27 -7.89
CA LYS A 783 3.01 -23.05 -9.13
C LYS A 783 1.64 -23.43 -9.69
N ALA A 784 0.72 -23.84 -8.82
CA ALA A 784 -0.63 -24.18 -9.25
C ALA A 784 -1.39 -22.97 -9.80
N LEU A 785 -1.21 -21.79 -9.20
CA LEU A 785 -1.80 -20.55 -9.70
C LEU A 785 -1.19 -20.09 -11.04
N PHE A 786 0.07 -20.43 -11.35
CA PHE A 786 0.63 -20.18 -12.68
C PHE A 786 -0.10 -20.93 -13.79
N GLU A 787 -0.66 -22.10 -13.50
CA GLU A 787 -1.40 -22.92 -14.47
C GLU A 787 -2.78 -22.34 -14.82
N VAL A 788 -3.34 -21.47 -13.97
CA VAL A 788 -4.72 -20.93 -14.10
C VAL A 788 -4.83 -19.41 -14.09
N GLY A 789 -3.76 -18.69 -13.73
CA GLY A 789 -3.70 -17.22 -13.71
C GLY A 789 -2.58 -16.61 -14.55
N GLY A 790 -1.71 -17.48 -15.09
CA GLY A 790 -0.57 -17.09 -15.91
C GLY A 790 0.61 -16.52 -15.11
N GLN A 791 1.81 -16.73 -15.67
CA GLN A 791 3.02 -16.10 -15.17
C GLN A 791 3.14 -14.67 -15.67
N TYR A 792 3.77 -13.81 -14.88
CA TYR A 792 4.15 -12.48 -15.32
C TYR A 792 5.04 -12.55 -16.56
N ARG A 793 4.63 -11.87 -17.64
CA ARG A 793 5.46 -11.67 -18.82
C ARG A 793 6.22 -10.37 -18.64
N ARG A 794 7.55 -10.42 -18.63
CA ARG A 794 8.37 -9.20 -18.64
C ARG A 794 8.06 -8.45 -19.92
N ASN A 795 7.62 -7.20 -19.79
CA ASN A 795 7.18 -6.42 -20.95
C ASN A 795 8.35 -5.89 -21.82
N MET A 796 9.62 -6.15 -21.49
CA MET A 796 10.79 -5.74 -22.30
C MET A 796 11.33 -6.86 -23.19
#